data_AF-A0A378JFR6-F1
#
_entry.id   AF-A0A378JFR6-F1
#
_cell.length_a   1.000
_cell.length_b   1.000
_cell.length_c   1.000
_cell.angle_alpha   90.00
_cell.angle_beta   90.00
_cell.angle_gamma   90.00
#
_symmetry.space_group_name_H-M   'P 1'
#
loop_
_entity.id
_entity.type
_entity.pdbx_description
1 polymer ?
#
loop_
_entity_poly.entity_id
_entity_poly.type
_entity_poly.pdbx_seq_one_letter_code
_entity_poly.pdbx_strand_id
1 'polypeptide(L)'
;MFYFANITRIFRIVSLYTFFQIEIVSIGVCKRCFLGLLIFLLFNQNIFAVAINTEAVLLSPAAIQVPQGTKLTNISFTTTDIDDFSVLLGTTPLPELTRKASLSFYEPELESKGVIVISPGSEGVRDQMIGQHIRHFLQMGVAVLVVDSYKIRGVSHVLSDQAAISLPSQVLDIALAIKKIHQMKDYCHLPVGLFGTSRGGLAVTLVLDERLFHALRIPHILKYAMVLYPAMILSYDPQHIRPLMIPVLDVIAGKDDEVSPQQAIDFGLLMQNKNPQFKLKIWPEAGHLFDAPFPKTWIPNGDSMAKSVLITIDPEGHFIYRNHQFKNWSEVVAFEKKFITKGIHIGYTNNSNKKIFKLMNAFVERSLSNSSISTASNTTRLLKADVAVVGAGYSGLLAARTLARAGYRVIILEARDRVGGRAYSKQLLPGVTADLGAGWIISPTHKHMIQLAKEYHVQLYPTYIKGDALIMESDNTVHRVPMSELSFSPEKPPLSLKPAAQLLQRLITMSQSLDAKHPWTYPDAERLDSMTFLEWFRTNYPKMDAKNVHIVARTIEGYIGPMYATSLLNVLAYVKMSHGLNHYADMRYWLRVEGGVAAIAEKIAQELKQNQNVSLLFNHQVYRIDQAENGVRVHAKNTTIEATHIVVAIPPIAVNGIHFYQAGDKIVPQAGTMDMNQRIPMTPGFKAMFVYNKPFWRARGLSGHVVTSSEPIGVVWDASPKDAQVGCLILLNIPFGRPVNLADMSQKERKQVLKDSLVKFFGDDARNPIDYAEQMWDASSFSLGSVGVPSLGSWTSFGQYLRLPTGRIHWTSSERALESWAQMDGAVESGLRVGNEVINDLQQ
;
A
#
# COMPACT_ATOMS: atom_id res chain seq x y z
N MET A 1 29.39 -60.06 -27.92
CA MET A 1 28.03 -60.64 -28.04
C MET A 1 27.73 -61.58 -26.86
N PHE A 2 27.87 -61.09 -25.62
CA PHE A 2 27.60 -61.86 -24.38
C PHE A 2 27.12 -60.93 -23.23
N TYR A 3 26.34 -59.88 -23.55
CA TYR A 3 25.84 -58.91 -22.56
C TYR A 3 24.31 -58.70 -22.58
N PHE A 4 23.56 -59.40 -23.43
CA PHE A 4 22.11 -59.21 -23.54
C PHE A 4 21.25 -60.33 -22.93
N ALA A 5 21.85 -61.43 -22.45
CA ALA A 5 21.07 -62.58 -21.96
C ALA A 5 20.77 -62.56 -20.44
N ASN A 6 21.38 -61.67 -19.65
CA ASN A 6 21.22 -61.68 -18.18
C ASN A 6 20.29 -60.58 -17.60
N ILE A 7 19.87 -59.59 -18.38
CA ILE A 7 18.98 -58.51 -17.90
C ILE A 7 17.53 -58.98 -17.76
N THR A 8 17.08 -59.91 -18.60
CA THR A 8 15.70 -60.43 -18.57
C THR A 8 15.42 -61.34 -17.36
N ARG A 9 16.47 -61.91 -16.75
CA ARG A 9 16.35 -62.74 -15.54
C ARG A 9 16.27 -61.91 -14.25
N ILE A 10 16.89 -60.71 -14.24
CA ILE A 10 16.84 -59.78 -13.10
C ILE A 10 15.48 -59.08 -13.02
N PHE A 11 14.87 -58.72 -14.17
CA PHE A 11 13.53 -58.11 -14.18
C PHE A 11 12.43 -59.04 -13.65
N ARG A 12 12.53 -60.36 -13.88
CA ARG A 12 11.56 -61.33 -13.33
C ARG A 12 11.69 -61.52 -11.81
N ILE A 13 12.86 -61.29 -11.22
CA ILE A 13 13.05 -61.41 -9.76
C ILE A 13 12.62 -60.12 -9.03
N VAL A 14 12.81 -58.94 -9.65
CA VAL A 14 12.38 -57.67 -9.06
C VAL A 14 10.85 -57.47 -9.13
N SER A 15 10.18 -57.95 -10.18
CA SER A 15 8.71 -57.89 -10.26
C SER A 15 7.97 -58.87 -9.34
N LEU A 16 8.64 -59.92 -8.83
CA LEU A 16 8.06 -60.83 -7.84
C LEU A 16 8.28 -60.36 -6.38
N TYR A 17 9.21 -59.44 -6.14
CA TYR A 17 9.50 -58.92 -4.80
C TYR A 17 8.57 -57.79 -4.35
N THR A 18 7.89 -57.10 -5.29
CA THR A 18 6.97 -56.00 -4.96
C THR A 18 5.55 -56.48 -4.60
N PHE A 19 5.27 -57.79 -4.60
CA PHE A 19 3.91 -58.33 -4.46
C PHE A 19 3.66 -59.29 -3.29
N PHE A 20 4.66 -59.68 -2.47
CA PHE A 20 4.41 -60.49 -1.26
C PHE A 20 5.26 -60.03 -0.07
N GLN A 21 4.58 -59.64 1.03
CA GLN A 21 5.19 -59.48 2.36
C GLN A 21 5.61 -60.85 2.89
N ILE A 22 6.91 -61.08 3.09
CA ILE A 22 7.42 -62.18 3.94
C ILE A 22 8.64 -61.69 4.73
N GLU A 23 8.69 -62.08 6.00
CA GLU A 23 9.66 -61.74 7.05
C GLU A 23 11.12 -62.06 6.70
N ILE A 24 12.02 -61.26 7.25
CA ILE A 24 13.48 -61.40 7.14
C ILE A 24 13.95 -62.54 8.04
N VAL A 25 14.48 -63.62 7.44
CA VAL A 25 15.36 -64.58 8.14
C VAL A 25 16.68 -64.72 7.39
N SER A 26 17.75 -64.30 8.07
CA SER A 26 19.16 -64.71 8.00
C SER A 26 19.69 -65.35 6.71
N ILE A 27 20.44 -64.58 5.91
CA ILE A 27 21.56 -65.13 5.12
C ILE A 27 22.75 -64.16 5.19
N GLY A 28 23.88 -64.66 5.69
CA GLY A 28 25.12 -63.92 5.90
C GLY A 28 25.79 -63.51 4.60
N VAL A 29 25.84 -62.20 4.35
CA VAL A 29 26.62 -61.61 3.27
C VAL A 29 27.69 -60.69 3.89
N CYS A 30 28.94 -60.94 3.52
CA CYS A 30 30.14 -60.25 4.03
C CYS A 30 30.03 -58.71 3.93
N LYS A 31 30.37 -58.00 5.01
CA LYS A 31 30.29 -56.52 5.15
C LYS A 31 30.96 -55.74 4.01
N ARG A 32 31.99 -56.30 3.35
CA ARG A 32 32.65 -55.65 2.20
C ARG A 32 31.78 -55.64 0.93
N CYS A 33 30.95 -56.65 0.71
CA CYS A 33 30.02 -56.68 -0.43
C CYS A 33 28.83 -55.75 -0.20
N PHE A 34 28.36 -55.60 1.04
CA PHE A 34 27.27 -54.67 1.38
C PHE A 34 27.69 -53.21 1.23
N LEU A 35 28.93 -52.86 1.63
CA LEU A 35 29.47 -51.52 1.44
C LEU A 35 29.76 -51.20 -0.03
N GLY A 36 30.20 -52.19 -0.82
CA GLY A 36 30.34 -52.06 -2.27
C GLY A 36 29.00 -51.84 -2.97
N LEU A 37 27.95 -52.56 -2.56
CA LEU A 37 26.59 -52.38 -3.09
C LEU A 37 25.99 -51.02 -2.69
N LEU A 38 26.25 -50.56 -1.46
CA LEU A 38 25.79 -49.26 -0.98
C LEU A 38 26.50 -48.11 -1.72
N ILE A 39 27.81 -48.23 -1.97
CA ILE A 39 28.58 -47.24 -2.76
C ILE A 39 28.13 -47.28 -4.24
N PHE A 40 27.84 -48.46 -4.80
CA PHE A 40 27.32 -48.57 -6.16
C PHE A 40 25.90 -48.01 -6.30
N LEU A 41 25.05 -48.15 -5.28
CA LEU A 41 23.72 -47.53 -5.21
C LEU A 41 23.82 -46.02 -4.96
N LEU A 42 24.76 -45.54 -4.13
CA LEU A 42 24.99 -44.11 -3.88
C LEU A 42 25.61 -43.39 -5.08
N PHE A 43 26.47 -44.05 -5.86
CA PHE A 43 27.02 -43.48 -7.11
C PHE A 43 26.06 -43.56 -8.30
N ASN A 44 25.11 -44.51 -8.31
CA ASN A 44 24.08 -44.61 -9.36
C ASN A 44 22.76 -43.89 -9.04
N GLN A 45 22.61 -43.26 -7.87
CA GLN A 45 21.45 -42.40 -7.58
C GLN A 45 21.36 -41.15 -8.46
N ASN A 46 22.39 -40.86 -9.28
CA ASN A 46 22.35 -39.78 -10.28
C ASN A 46 22.04 -40.25 -11.71
N ILE A 47 21.81 -41.55 -11.97
CA ILE A 47 21.58 -42.06 -13.34
C ILE A 47 20.27 -42.86 -13.51
N PHE A 48 19.53 -43.12 -12.43
CA PHE A 48 18.12 -43.51 -12.50
C PHE A 48 17.20 -42.42 -11.93
N ALA A 49 17.38 -41.20 -12.42
CA ALA A 49 16.22 -40.34 -12.62
C ALA A 49 15.36 -41.04 -13.68
N VAL A 50 14.46 -41.91 -13.23
CA VAL A 50 13.26 -42.19 -14.01
C VAL A 50 12.72 -40.80 -14.32
N ALA A 51 12.84 -40.38 -15.58
CA ALA A 51 12.05 -39.31 -16.13
C ALA A 51 10.61 -39.79 -16.02
N ILE A 52 10.07 -39.67 -14.81
CA ILE A 52 8.64 -39.69 -14.60
C ILE A 52 8.20 -38.53 -15.44
N ASN A 53 7.62 -38.83 -16.60
CA ASN A 53 7.08 -37.83 -17.48
C ASN A 53 6.17 -36.96 -16.62
N THR A 54 6.60 -35.74 -16.30
CA THR A 54 5.92 -34.89 -15.31
C THR A 54 4.49 -34.58 -15.80
N GLU A 55 4.30 -34.60 -17.12
CA GLU A 55 3.00 -34.65 -17.76
C GLU A 55 2.19 -35.89 -17.36
N ALA A 56 2.76 -37.09 -17.27
CA ALA A 56 2.05 -38.31 -16.86
C ALA A 56 1.65 -38.32 -15.37
N VAL A 57 2.43 -37.68 -14.48
CA VAL A 57 2.03 -37.48 -13.06
C VAL A 57 0.92 -36.45 -12.95
N LEU A 58 1.00 -35.38 -13.75
CA LEU A 58 -0.10 -34.43 -13.89
C LEU A 58 -1.34 -35.14 -14.50
N LEU A 59 -1.21 -36.05 -15.45
CA LEU A 59 -2.33 -36.62 -16.21
C LEU A 59 -2.93 -37.92 -15.62
N SER A 60 -2.47 -38.41 -14.46
CA SER A 60 -2.96 -39.69 -13.89
C SER A 60 -4.33 -39.56 -13.20
N PRO A 61 -5.38 -40.28 -13.64
CA PRO A 61 -6.75 -40.18 -13.11
C PRO A 61 -6.99 -41.00 -11.83
N ALA A 62 -6.01 -41.05 -10.92
CA ALA A 62 -6.14 -41.81 -9.68
C ALA A 62 -7.31 -41.27 -8.82
N ALA A 63 -8.12 -42.18 -8.27
CA ALA A 63 -9.16 -41.82 -7.30
C ALA A 63 -8.55 -41.12 -6.09
N ILE A 64 -9.24 -40.11 -5.55
CA ILE A 64 -8.77 -39.38 -4.38
C ILE A 64 -8.71 -40.33 -3.18
N GLN A 65 -7.52 -40.50 -2.62
CA GLN A 65 -7.31 -41.26 -1.41
C GLN A 65 -7.76 -40.41 -0.21
N VAL A 66 -8.63 -40.97 0.62
CA VAL A 66 -9.16 -40.33 1.83
C VAL A 66 -8.86 -41.18 3.06
N PRO A 67 -8.80 -40.59 4.27
CA PRO A 67 -8.63 -41.36 5.50
C PRO A 67 -9.71 -42.45 5.67
N GLN A 68 -9.34 -43.57 6.29
CA GLN A 68 -10.30 -44.61 6.65
C GLN A 68 -11.44 -44.02 7.50
N GLY A 69 -12.68 -44.46 7.27
CA GLY A 69 -13.86 -43.93 7.96
C GLY A 69 -14.48 -42.66 7.33
N THR A 70 -13.85 -42.06 6.31
CA THR A 70 -14.41 -40.91 5.58
C THR A 70 -15.70 -41.33 4.84
N LYS A 71 -16.80 -40.62 5.09
CA LYS A 71 -18.05 -40.81 4.36
C LYS A 71 -18.08 -39.87 3.15
N LEU A 72 -18.31 -40.44 1.96
CA LEU A 72 -18.45 -39.68 0.72
C LEU A 72 -19.93 -39.58 0.34
N THR A 73 -20.43 -38.35 0.30
CA THR A 73 -21.81 -38.04 -0.11
C THR A 73 -21.79 -37.22 -1.39
N ASN A 74 -22.73 -37.49 -2.31
CA ASN A 74 -22.95 -36.64 -3.47
C ASN A 74 -24.01 -35.59 -3.14
N ILE A 75 -23.64 -34.31 -3.25
CA ILE A 75 -24.56 -33.19 -3.04
C ILE A 75 -24.93 -32.59 -4.38
N SER A 76 -26.23 -32.42 -4.63
CA SER A 76 -26.72 -31.77 -5.85
C SER A 76 -27.34 -30.39 -5.59
N PHE A 77 -27.09 -29.48 -6.54
CA PHE A 77 -27.75 -28.19 -6.66
C PHE A 77 -27.84 -27.80 -8.15
N THR A 78 -28.63 -26.78 -8.48
CA THR A 78 -28.71 -26.26 -9.84
C THR A 78 -27.86 -25.00 -9.98
N THR A 79 -27.18 -24.87 -11.12
CA THR A 79 -26.35 -23.72 -11.51
C THR A 79 -26.64 -23.37 -12.97
N THR A 80 -25.94 -22.38 -13.53
CA THR A 80 -26.01 -22.03 -14.95
C THR A 80 -24.67 -21.46 -15.43
N ASP A 81 -24.57 -21.19 -16.72
CA ASP A 81 -23.40 -20.56 -17.31
C ASP A 81 -23.68 -19.07 -17.46
N ILE A 82 -22.78 -18.26 -16.91
CA ILE A 82 -22.85 -16.79 -16.99
C ILE A 82 -21.52 -16.25 -17.50
N ASP A 83 -21.54 -15.19 -18.27
CA ASP A 83 -20.36 -14.68 -18.98
C ASP A 83 -19.89 -13.31 -18.42
N ASP A 84 -20.61 -12.76 -17.44
CA ASP A 84 -20.45 -11.38 -17.00
C ASP A 84 -20.72 -11.22 -15.49
N PHE A 85 -19.99 -10.30 -14.83
CA PHE A 85 -20.14 -10.04 -13.39
C PHE A 85 -21.37 -9.18 -13.05
N SER A 86 -21.97 -8.47 -14.00
CA SER A 86 -23.22 -7.72 -13.82
C SER A 86 -24.36 -8.62 -13.31
N VAL A 87 -24.39 -9.88 -13.76
CA VAL A 87 -25.33 -10.90 -13.31
C VAL A 87 -25.13 -11.23 -11.83
N LEU A 88 -23.88 -11.34 -11.42
CA LEU A 88 -23.51 -11.69 -10.05
C LEU A 88 -23.72 -10.53 -9.08
N LEU A 89 -23.47 -9.29 -9.53
CA LEU A 89 -23.63 -8.07 -8.74
C LEU A 89 -25.07 -7.54 -8.73
N GLY A 90 -25.97 -8.16 -9.50
CA GLY A 90 -27.41 -7.87 -9.50
C GLY A 90 -27.82 -6.68 -10.38
N THR A 91 -26.94 -6.19 -11.25
CA THR A 91 -27.27 -5.17 -12.26
C THR A 91 -27.96 -5.78 -13.48
N THR A 92 -27.70 -7.05 -13.77
CA THR A 92 -28.43 -7.86 -14.75
C THR A 92 -29.15 -9.02 -14.04
N PRO A 93 -30.38 -9.39 -14.44
CA PRO A 93 -31.07 -10.54 -13.86
C PRO A 93 -30.30 -11.86 -14.01
N LEU A 94 -30.27 -12.68 -12.96
CA LEU A 94 -29.72 -14.04 -13.00
C LEU A 94 -30.56 -14.93 -13.92
N PRO A 95 -29.97 -15.60 -14.93
CA PRO A 95 -30.67 -16.56 -15.77
C PRO A 95 -31.21 -17.74 -14.95
N GLU A 96 -32.15 -18.48 -15.54
CA GLU A 96 -32.66 -19.71 -14.92
C GLU A 96 -31.52 -20.73 -14.69
N LEU A 97 -31.52 -21.35 -13.51
CA LEU A 97 -30.54 -22.35 -13.11
C LEU A 97 -30.88 -23.71 -13.71
N THR A 98 -30.43 -23.95 -14.94
CA THR A 98 -30.82 -25.12 -15.75
C THR A 98 -29.86 -26.32 -15.62
N ARG A 99 -28.63 -26.10 -15.14
CA ARG A 99 -27.60 -27.14 -15.07
C ARG A 99 -27.59 -27.82 -13.70
N LYS A 100 -27.68 -29.15 -13.66
CA LYS A 100 -27.51 -29.91 -12.41
C LYS A 100 -26.02 -30.09 -12.11
N ALA A 101 -25.57 -29.58 -10.97
CA ALA A 101 -24.25 -29.82 -10.42
C ALA A 101 -24.32 -30.97 -9.40
N SER A 102 -23.35 -31.89 -9.45
CA SER A 102 -23.17 -32.95 -8.45
C SER A 102 -21.76 -32.83 -7.88
N LEU A 103 -21.67 -32.48 -6.60
CA LEU A 103 -20.42 -32.23 -5.90
C LEU A 103 -20.04 -33.40 -4.99
N SER A 104 -18.74 -33.62 -4.87
CA SER A 104 -18.19 -34.55 -3.89
C SER A 104 -18.05 -33.87 -2.53
N PHE A 105 -18.74 -34.44 -1.54
CA PHE A 105 -18.70 -34.00 -0.14
C PHE A 105 -18.08 -35.08 0.73
N TYR A 106 -16.98 -34.74 1.38
CA TYR A 106 -16.20 -35.64 2.20
C TYR A 106 -16.42 -35.29 3.67
N GLU A 107 -16.98 -36.24 4.41
CA GLU A 107 -17.31 -36.11 5.83
C GLU A 107 -16.28 -36.89 6.66
N PRO A 108 -15.71 -36.31 7.73
CA PRO A 108 -14.86 -37.05 8.66
C PRO A 108 -15.67 -38.15 9.39
N GLU A 109 -14.97 -39.13 9.96
CA GLU A 109 -15.59 -40.24 10.69
C GLU A 109 -16.38 -39.78 11.93
N LEU A 110 -15.89 -38.73 12.60
CA LEU A 110 -16.54 -38.06 13.73
C LEU A 110 -17.34 -36.85 13.26
N GLU A 111 -18.23 -36.33 14.11
CA GLU A 111 -18.99 -35.11 13.85
C GLU A 111 -18.06 -33.94 13.46
N SER A 112 -18.41 -33.26 12.38
CA SER A 112 -17.55 -32.23 11.79
C SER A 112 -17.52 -30.95 12.61
N LYS A 113 -16.34 -30.36 12.78
CA LYS A 113 -16.16 -29.08 13.48
C LYS A 113 -16.45 -27.86 12.60
N GLY A 114 -16.59 -28.07 11.30
CA GLY A 114 -16.76 -27.01 10.29
C GLY A 114 -16.93 -27.58 8.89
N VAL A 115 -17.19 -26.73 7.91
CA VAL A 115 -17.18 -27.12 6.50
C VAL A 115 -16.23 -26.22 5.75
N ILE A 116 -15.39 -26.77 4.87
CA ILE A 116 -14.57 -25.97 3.96
C ILE A 116 -14.96 -26.25 2.50
N VAL A 117 -15.21 -25.18 1.76
CA VAL A 117 -15.52 -25.23 0.32
C VAL A 117 -14.22 -25.00 -0.45
N ILE A 118 -13.83 -25.98 -1.25
CA ILE A 118 -12.62 -25.93 -2.08
C ILE A 118 -13.00 -25.60 -3.52
N SER A 119 -12.41 -24.53 -4.08
CA SER A 119 -12.42 -24.26 -5.52
C SER A 119 -11.07 -24.63 -6.12
N PRO A 120 -11.00 -25.61 -7.05
CA PRO A 120 -9.76 -26.05 -7.65
C PRO A 120 -9.19 -25.02 -8.63
N GLY A 121 -7.85 -25.00 -8.76
CA GLY A 121 -7.13 -24.23 -9.77
C GLY A 121 -7.10 -24.89 -11.15
N SER A 122 -6.20 -24.43 -12.01
CA SER A 122 -6.04 -24.90 -13.39
C SER A 122 -5.51 -26.34 -13.49
N GLU A 123 -4.99 -26.88 -12.39
CA GLU A 123 -4.68 -28.29 -12.20
C GLU A 123 -5.93 -29.17 -12.05
N GLY A 124 -7.09 -28.62 -11.70
CA GLY A 124 -8.31 -29.38 -11.44
C GLY A 124 -8.21 -30.29 -10.21
N VAL A 125 -9.14 -31.24 -10.08
CA VAL A 125 -9.22 -32.13 -8.92
C VAL A 125 -8.41 -33.40 -9.17
N ARG A 126 -7.24 -33.52 -8.52
CA ARG A 126 -6.34 -34.70 -8.58
C ARG A 126 -5.88 -35.11 -7.20
N ASP A 127 -5.60 -36.40 -7.01
CA ASP A 127 -5.23 -36.95 -5.70
C ASP A 127 -3.98 -36.28 -5.07
N GLN A 128 -2.97 -36.01 -5.89
CA GLN A 128 -1.72 -35.38 -5.44
C GLN A 128 -1.82 -33.84 -5.28
N MET A 129 -2.92 -33.22 -5.74
CA MET A 129 -3.15 -31.77 -5.68
C MET A 129 -4.25 -31.44 -4.68
N ILE A 130 -5.50 -31.33 -5.13
CA ILE A 130 -6.64 -31.08 -4.25
C ILE A 130 -6.85 -32.23 -3.25
N GLY A 131 -6.50 -33.47 -3.61
CA GLY A 131 -6.62 -34.63 -2.72
C GLY A 131 -5.80 -34.51 -1.43
N GLN A 132 -4.59 -33.94 -1.46
CA GLN A 132 -3.82 -33.71 -0.23
C GLN A 132 -4.47 -32.65 0.67
N HIS A 133 -5.07 -31.61 0.10
CA HIS A 133 -5.83 -30.61 0.86
C HIS A 133 -7.09 -31.23 1.49
N ILE A 134 -7.82 -32.06 0.75
CA ILE A 134 -8.97 -32.83 1.28
C ILE A 134 -8.53 -33.67 2.49
N ARG A 135 -7.48 -34.48 2.35
CA ARG A 135 -6.95 -35.31 3.45
C ARG A 135 -6.58 -34.47 4.66
N HIS A 136 -5.97 -33.31 4.44
CA HIS A 136 -5.53 -32.44 5.52
C HIS A 136 -6.70 -31.89 6.33
N PHE A 137 -7.72 -31.34 5.67
CA PHE A 137 -8.90 -30.82 6.37
C PHE A 137 -9.71 -31.92 7.05
N LEU A 138 -9.83 -33.11 6.44
CA LEU A 138 -10.46 -34.26 7.08
C LEU A 138 -9.73 -34.69 8.36
N GLN A 139 -8.39 -34.72 8.34
CA GLN A 139 -7.57 -35.00 9.53
C GLN A 139 -7.76 -33.95 10.64
N MET A 140 -8.12 -32.71 10.30
CA MET A 140 -8.48 -31.68 11.28
C MET A 140 -9.91 -31.82 11.84
N GLY A 141 -10.70 -32.74 11.29
CA GLY A 141 -12.12 -32.91 11.61
C GLY A 141 -13.01 -31.87 10.92
N VAL A 142 -12.62 -31.41 9.73
CA VAL A 142 -13.39 -30.45 8.91
C VAL A 142 -13.90 -31.16 7.66
N ALA A 143 -15.21 -31.13 7.44
CA ALA A 143 -15.84 -31.66 6.23
C ALA A 143 -15.47 -30.81 5.00
N VAL A 144 -15.33 -31.45 3.85
CA VAL A 144 -14.81 -30.81 2.63
C VAL A 144 -15.82 -30.92 1.50
N LEU A 145 -16.26 -29.78 0.96
CA LEU A 145 -17.05 -29.71 -0.25
C LEU A 145 -16.19 -29.24 -1.41
N VAL A 146 -15.99 -30.08 -2.42
CA VAL A 146 -15.21 -29.70 -3.61
C VAL A 146 -16.15 -29.17 -4.69
N VAL A 147 -16.00 -27.91 -5.06
CA VAL A 147 -16.75 -27.25 -6.13
C VAL A 147 -15.96 -27.40 -7.42
N ASP A 148 -16.06 -28.57 -8.04
CA ASP A 148 -15.42 -28.87 -9.32
C ASP A 148 -16.26 -28.32 -10.48
N SER A 149 -16.14 -27.01 -10.73
CA SER A 149 -16.81 -26.32 -11.84
C SER A 149 -16.48 -26.95 -13.21
N TYR A 150 -15.31 -27.58 -13.35
CA TYR A 150 -14.88 -28.29 -14.56
C TYR A 150 -15.70 -29.54 -14.81
N LYS A 151 -15.79 -30.40 -13.82
CA LYS A 151 -16.58 -31.63 -13.91
C LYS A 151 -18.08 -31.35 -14.12
N ILE A 152 -18.62 -30.29 -13.50
CA ILE A 152 -20.02 -29.86 -13.71
C ILE A 152 -20.31 -29.59 -15.20
N ARG A 153 -19.30 -29.15 -15.96
CA ARG A 153 -19.41 -28.78 -17.38
C ARG A 153 -18.78 -29.82 -18.32
N GLY A 154 -18.39 -30.98 -17.80
CA GLY A 154 -17.83 -32.07 -18.61
C GLY A 154 -16.40 -31.83 -19.12
N VAL A 155 -15.67 -30.89 -18.52
CA VAL A 155 -14.29 -30.59 -18.90
C VAL A 155 -13.35 -31.63 -18.28
N SER A 156 -12.83 -32.54 -19.11
CA SER A 156 -11.94 -33.63 -18.68
C SER A 156 -10.45 -33.26 -18.71
N HIS A 157 -10.05 -32.30 -19.55
CA HIS A 157 -8.66 -31.87 -19.73
C HIS A 157 -8.45 -30.42 -19.27
N VAL A 158 -8.53 -30.20 -17.95
CA VAL A 158 -8.56 -28.86 -17.34
C VAL A 158 -7.40 -27.97 -17.79
N LEU A 159 -6.17 -28.48 -17.84
CA LEU A 159 -4.98 -27.68 -18.21
C LEU A 159 -5.07 -27.09 -19.62
N SER A 160 -5.59 -27.86 -20.59
CA SER A 160 -5.71 -27.44 -21.98
C SER A 160 -7.03 -26.75 -22.32
N ASP A 161 -8.06 -26.89 -21.47
CA ASP A 161 -9.42 -26.44 -21.76
C ASP A 161 -10.03 -25.59 -20.62
N GLN A 162 -9.18 -24.99 -19.79
CA GLN A 162 -9.63 -24.15 -18.68
C GLN A 162 -10.49 -22.96 -19.14
N ALA A 163 -10.30 -22.47 -20.36
CA ALA A 163 -11.09 -21.38 -20.93
C ALA A 163 -12.56 -21.75 -21.24
N ALA A 164 -12.91 -23.05 -21.26
CA ALA A 164 -14.29 -23.52 -21.47
C ALA A 164 -15.26 -23.09 -20.36
N ILE A 165 -14.76 -22.52 -19.27
CA ILE A 165 -15.55 -22.06 -18.14
C ILE A 165 -15.20 -20.62 -17.90
N SER A 166 -16.23 -19.79 -17.74
CA SER A 166 -16.01 -18.40 -17.37
C SER A 166 -15.70 -18.29 -15.88
N LEU A 167 -14.88 -17.31 -15.51
CA LEU A 167 -14.63 -17.03 -14.10
C LEU A 167 -15.91 -16.61 -13.34
N PRO A 168 -16.83 -15.79 -13.91
CA PRO A 168 -18.15 -15.56 -13.32
C PRO A 168 -18.91 -16.85 -12.98
N SER A 169 -18.92 -17.85 -13.88
CA SER A 169 -19.59 -19.14 -13.62
C SER A 169 -18.97 -19.90 -12.46
N GLN A 170 -17.64 -19.87 -12.34
CA GLN A 170 -16.93 -20.50 -11.22
C GLN A 170 -17.26 -19.80 -9.89
N VAL A 171 -17.35 -18.47 -9.88
CA VAL A 171 -17.78 -17.68 -8.70
C VAL A 171 -19.23 -18.00 -8.33
N LEU A 172 -20.12 -18.12 -9.31
CA LEU A 172 -21.53 -18.53 -9.09
C LEU A 172 -21.62 -19.90 -8.44
N ASP A 173 -20.85 -20.88 -8.92
CA ASP A 173 -20.86 -22.23 -8.36
C ASP A 173 -20.44 -22.25 -6.88
N ILE A 174 -19.41 -21.47 -6.52
CA ILE A 174 -18.96 -21.34 -5.11
C ILE A 174 -20.08 -20.71 -4.27
N ALA A 175 -20.67 -19.61 -4.75
CA ALA A 175 -21.78 -18.91 -4.09
C ALA A 175 -22.98 -19.83 -3.81
N LEU A 176 -23.39 -20.61 -4.81
CA LEU A 176 -24.50 -21.56 -4.70
C LEU A 176 -24.16 -22.76 -3.81
N ALA A 177 -22.89 -23.20 -3.78
CA ALA A 177 -22.42 -24.24 -2.86
C ALA A 177 -22.51 -23.79 -1.39
N ILE A 178 -22.14 -22.54 -1.08
CA ILE A 178 -22.31 -21.95 0.27
C ILE A 178 -23.80 -21.98 0.67
N LYS A 179 -24.67 -21.53 -0.24
CA LYS A 179 -26.12 -21.55 -0.03
C LYS A 179 -26.65 -22.98 0.19
N LYS A 180 -26.12 -23.97 -0.53
CA LYS A 180 -26.48 -25.38 -0.37
C LYS A 180 -26.08 -25.93 0.99
N ILE A 181 -24.88 -25.60 1.50
CA ILE A 181 -24.44 -25.99 2.84
C ILE A 181 -25.42 -25.48 3.91
N HIS A 182 -25.86 -24.22 3.78
CA HIS A 182 -26.84 -23.67 4.73
C HIS A 182 -28.20 -24.41 4.74
N GLN A 183 -28.57 -25.06 3.63
CA GLN A 183 -29.81 -25.83 3.53
C GLN A 183 -29.69 -27.25 4.10
N MET A 184 -28.47 -27.72 4.37
CA MET A 184 -28.22 -29.04 4.92
C MET A 184 -28.34 -28.97 6.45
N LYS A 185 -29.38 -29.61 7.00
CA LYS A 185 -29.71 -29.54 8.44
C LYS A 185 -28.53 -29.89 9.36
N ASP A 186 -27.75 -30.89 8.97
CA ASP A 186 -26.61 -31.38 9.76
C ASP A 186 -25.40 -30.42 9.73
N TYR A 187 -25.41 -29.40 8.86
CA TYR A 187 -24.25 -28.53 8.59
C TYR A 187 -24.55 -27.04 8.67
N CYS A 188 -25.83 -26.64 8.69
CA CYS A 188 -26.24 -25.24 8.60
C CYS A 188 -25.78 -24.36 9.77
N HIS A 189 -25.43 -24.99 10.90
CA HIS A 189 -24.96 -24.36 12.12
C HIS A 189 -23.42 -24.32 12.24
N LEU A 190 -22.70 -25.05 11.36
CA LEU A 190 -21.26 -25.16 11.42
C LEU A 190 -20.56 -23.96 10.76
N PRO A 191 -19.36 -23.57 11.22
CA PRO A 191 -18.56 -22.53 10.58
C PRO A 191 -18.14 -22.95 9.17
N VAL A 192 -18.35 -22.09 8.18
CA VAL A 192 -17.98 -22.36 6.78
C VAL A 192 -16.74 -21.57 6.37
N GLY A 193 -15.73 -22.27 5.85
CA GLY A 193 -14.52 -21.68 5.28
C GLY A 193 -14.46 -21.81 3.76
N LEU A 194 -13.66 -20.96 3.10
CA LEU A 194 -13.31 -21.09 1.68
C LEU A 194 -11.83 -21.39 1.50
N PHE A 195 -11.49 -22.18 0.49
CA PHE A 195 -10.11 -22.44 0.08
C PHE A 195 -10.00 -22.49 -1.44
N GLY A 196 -8.97 -21.86 -2.00
CA GLY A 196 -8.70 -21.91 -3.43
C GLY A 196 -7.22 -21.78 -3.78
N THR A 197 -6.83 -22.41 -4.87
CA THR A 197 -5.47 -22.41 -5.45
C THR A 197 -5.49 -21.79 -6.83
N SER A 198 -4.44 -21.08 -7.24
CA SER A 198 -4.29 -20.54 -8.61
C SER A 198 -5.56 -19.81 -9.07
N ARG A 199 -6.18 -20.26 -10.18
CA ARG A 199 -7.47 -19.74 -10.67
C ARG A 199 -8.63 -19.89 -9.68
N GLY A 200 -8.73 -21.01 -8.96
CA GLY A 200 -9.71 -21.20 -7.89
C GLY A 200 -9.49 -20.24 -6.73
N GLY A 201 -8.23 -19.87 -6.48
CA GLY A 201 -7.86 -18.83 -5.52
C GLY A 201 -8.34 -17.44 -5.93
N LEU A 202 -8.21 -17.11 -7.21
CA LEU A 202 -8.82 -15.90 -7.77
C LEU A 202 -10.35 -15.92 -7.60
N ALA A 203 -11.02 -17.03 -7.93
CA ALA A 203 -12.47 -17.15 -7.77
C ALA A 203 -12.92 -16.98 -6.30
N VAL A 204 -12.18 -17.57 -5.36
CA VAL A 204 -12.40 -17.38 -3.90
C VAL A 204 -12.19 -15.92 -3.51
N THR A 205 -11.22 -15.22 -4.09
CA THR A 205 -11.04 -13.78 -3.81
C THR A 205 -12.23 -12.95 -4.27
N LEU A 206 -12.76 -13.25 -5.47
CA LEU A 206 -13.89 -12.52 -6.05
C LEU A 206 -15.21 -12.81 -5.34
N VAL A 207 -15.45 -14.04 -4.88
CA VAL A 207 -16.70 -14.40 -4.20
C VAL A 207 -16.88 -13.66 -2.87
N LEU A 208 -15.83 -13.08 -2.29
CA LEU A 208 -15.86 -12.38 -1.00
C LEU A 208 -16.52 -10.99 -1.05
N ASP A 209 -16.90 -10.48 -2.23
CA ASP A 209 -17.63 -9.22 -2.34
C ASP A 209 -19.06 -9.38 -1.79
N GLU A 210 -19.40 -8.59 -0.78
CA GLU A 210 -20.68 -8.64 -0.08
C GLU A 210 -21.89 -8.36 -1.01
N ARG A 211 -21.70 -7.64 -2.12
CA ARG A 211 -22.77 -7.41 -3.10
C ARG A 211 -23.29 -8.72 -3.69
N LEU A 212 -22.42 -9.71 -3.87
CA LEU A 212 -22.78 -11.05 -4.33
C LEU A 212 -23.72 -11.75 -3.34
N PHE A 213 -23.42 -11.63 -2.04
CA PHE A 213 -24.23 -12.22 -0.98
C PHE A 213 -25.64 -11.65 -0.99
N HIS A 214 -25.75 -10.33 -1.17
CA HIS A 214 -27.03 -9.66 -1.30
C HIS A 214 -27.78 -10.08 -2.57
N ALA A 215 -27.14 -9.96 -3.74
CA ALA A 215 -27.75 -10.23 -5.04
C ALA A 215 -28.25 -11.69 -5.17
N LEU A 216 -27.45 -12.66 -4.72
CA LEU A 216 -27.76 -14.09 -4.82
C LEU A 216 -28.50 -14.64 -3.58
N ARG A 217 -28.77 -13.78 -2.58
CA ARG A 217 -29.37 -14.13 -1.28
C ARG A 217 -28.61 -15.28 -0.61
N ILE A 218 -27.30 -15.13 -0.50
CA ILE A 218 -26.41 -16.07 0.17
C ILE A 218 -26.41 -15.73 1.67
N PRO A 219 -26.62 -16.71 2.55
CA PRO A 219 -26.57 -16.47 3.98
C PRO A 219 -25.13 -16.14 4.44
N HIS A 220 -24.99 -15.23 5.40
CA HIS A 220 -23.69 -14.82 5.95
C HIS A 220 -23.11 -15.86 6.93
N ILE A 221 -22.85 -17.07 6.44
CA ILE A 221 -22.30 -18.19 7.23
C ILE A 221 -20.80 -18.38 7.08
N LEU A 222 -20.15 -17.65 6.16
CA LEU A 222 -18.70 -17.71 6.00
C LEU A 222 -17.99 -17.16 7.24
N LYS A 223 -16.90 -17.82 7.63
CA LYS A 223 -16.09 -17.48 8.81
C LYS A 223 -14.62 -17.20 8.49
N TYR A 224 -14.07 -17.75 7.41
CA TYR A 224 -12.70 -17.51 6.99
C TYR A 224 -12.49 -17.89 5.52
N ALA A 225 -11.44 -17.37 4.90
CA ALA A 225 -11.00 -17.82 3.58
C ALA A 225 -9.47 -17.95 3.51
N MET A 226 -9.01 -18.85 2.65
CA MET A 226 -7.59 -19.07 2.36
C MET A 226 -7.37 -19.13 0.86
N VAL A 227 -6.33 -18.45 0.40
CA VAL A 227 -6.00 -18.34 -1.02
C VAL A 227 -4.51 -18.62 -1.21
N LEU A 228 -4.15 -19.53 -2.11
CA LEU A 228 -2.76 -19.84 -2.44
C LEU A 228 -2.46 -19.46 -3.88
N TYR A 229 -1.37 -18.70 -4.08
CA TYR A 229 -0.80 -18.29 -5.37
C TYR A 229 -1.89 -17.90 -6.38
N PRO A 230 -2.81 -16.97 -6.05
CA PRO A 230 -3.94 -16.66 -6.91
C PRO A 230 -3.48 -16.15 -8.28
N ALA A 231 -4.13 -16.62 -9.34
CA ALA A 231 -3.86 -16.19 -10.70
C ALA A 231 -4.40 -14.78 -10.94
N MET A 232 -3.76 -13.75 -10.38
CA MET A 232 -4.26 -12.38 -10.26
C MET A 232 -4.34 -11.62 -11.60
N ILE A 233 -5.20 -12.07 -12.50
CA ILE A 233 -5.47 -11.46 -13.82
C ILE A 233 -6.75 -10.59 -13.83
N LEU A 234 -7.58 -10.72 -12.79
CA LEU A 234 -8.83 -9.99 -12.63
C LEU A 234 -8.97 -9.52 -11.18
N SER A 235 -9.50 -8.32 -10.96
CA SER A 235 -9.87 -7.84 -9.62
C SER A 235 -11.06 -6.89 -9.71
N TYR A 236 -11.74 -6.63 -8.59
CA TYR A 236 -12.64 -5.46 -8.54
C TYR A 236 -11.83 -4.17 -8.63
N ASP A 237 -12.41 -3.13 -9.21
CA ASP A 237 -11.81 -1.79 -9.24
C ASP A 237 -11.30 -1.42 -7.83
N PRO A 238 -9.99 -1.13 -7.68
CA PRO A 238 -9.39 -0.73 -6.42
C PRO A 238 -10.14 0.35 -5.66
N GLN A 239 -10.82 1.28 -6.34
CA GLN A 239 -11.60 2.34 -5.69
C GLN A 239 -12.87 1.79 -5.01
N HIS A 240 -13.42 0.70 -5.54
CA HIS A 240 -14.73 0.15 -5.18
C HIS A 240 -14.66 -1.18 -4.40
N ILE A 241 -13.46 -1.70 -4.12
CA ILE A 241 -13.26 -2.83 -3.20
C ILE A 241 -13.83 -2.47 -1.81
N ARG A 242 -14.81 -3.26 -1.36
CA ARG A 242 -15.47 -3.14 -0.04
C ARG A 242 -14.69 -3.85 1.08
N PRO A 243 -14.90 -3.44 2.34
CA PRO A 243 -14.35 -4.16 3.48
C PRO A 243 -14.82 -5.61 3.54
N LEU A 244 -13.90 -6.51 3.90
CA LEU A 244 -14.18 -7.90 4.16
C LEU A 244 -14.84 -8.06 5.53
N MET A 245 -15.68 -9.08 5.67
CA MET A 245 -16.35 -9.43 6.93
C MET A 245 -15.71 -10.61 7.66
N ILE A 246 -14.80 -11.32 7.00
CA ILE A 246 -14.12 -12.51 7.51
C ILE A 246 -12.60 -12.36 7.44
N PRO A 247 -11.83 -13.03 8.30
CA PRO A 247 -10.39 -13.19 8.13
C PRO A 247 -10.06 -13.92 6.84
N VAL A 248 -9.02 -13.45 6.14
CA VAL A 248 -8.52 -14.05 4.90
C VAL A 248 -7.02 -14.22 5.01
N LEU A 249 -6.51 -15.40 4.66
CA LEU A 249 -5.07 -15.66 4.50
C LEU A 249 -4.76 -15.79 3.02
N ASP A 250 -3.96 -14.87 2.49
CA ASP A 250 -3.49 -14.90 1.11
C ASP A 250 -1.99 -15.20 1.09
N VAL A 251 -1.60 -16.27 0.41
CA VAL A 251 -0.22 -16.76 0.38
C VAL A 251 0.33 -16.70 -1.03
N ILE A 252 1.35 -15.87 -1.24
CA ILE A 252 1.92 -15.60 -2.55
C ILE A 252 3.27 -16.30 -2.73
N ALA A 253 3.43 -16.92 -3.89
CA ALA A 253 4.70 -17.43 -4.40
C ALA A 253 5.55 -16.28 -4.95
N GLY A 254 6.67 -15.95 -4.30
CA GLY A 254 7.50 -14.79 -4.67
C GLY A 254 8.33 -14.97 -5.95
N LYS A 255 8.50 -16.21 -6.42
CA LYS A 255 9.19 -16.58 -7.67
C LYS A 255 8.24 -17.33 -8.60
N ASP A 256 6.96 -16.98 -8.57
CA ASP A 256 5.98 -17.49 -9.51
C ASP A 256 6.31 -17.02 -10.93
N ASP A 257 6.39 -17.97 -11.86
CA ASP A 257 6.58 -17.70 -13.29
C ASP A 257 5.41 -18.22 -14.13
N GLU A 258 4.36 -18.78 -13.50
CA GLU A 258 3.09 -19.12 -14.15
C GLU A 258 2.14 -17.92 -14.11
N VAL A 259 2.11 -17.17 -13.00
CA VAL A 259 1.30 -15.96 -12.84
C VAL A 259 2.15 -14.81 -12.31
N SER A 260 1.70 -13.57 -12.43
CA SER A 260 2.50 -12.41 -12.00
C SER A 260 2.53 -12.32 -10.46
N PRO A 261 3.68 -12.57 -9.80
CA PRO A 261 3.76 -12.45 -8.36
C PRO A 261 3.62 -11.00 -7.92
N GLN A 262 4.05 -10.04 -8.74
CA GLN A 262 3.94 -8.62 -8.43
C GLN A 262 2.47 -8.17 -8.41
N GLN A 263 1.66 -8.54 -9.41
CA GLN A 263 0.23 -8.21 -9.41
C GLN A 263 -0.50 -8.79 -8.21
N ALA A 264 -0.19 -10.04 -7.85
CA ALA A 264 -0.73 -10.67 -6.65
C ALA A 264 -0.28 -9.92 -5.37
N ILE A 265 0.99 -9.51 -5.27
CA ILE A 265 1.52 -8.75 -4.13
C ILE A 265 0.83 -7.39 -4.02
N ASP A 266 0.71 -6.66 -5.13
CA ASP A 266 0.08 -5.35 -5.18
C ASP A 266 -1.38 -5.43 -4.74
N PHE A 267 -2.11 -6.43 -5.24
CA PHE A 267 -3.48 -6.70 -4.81
C PHE A 267 -3.55 -7.10 -3.33
N GLY A 268 -2.69 -8.01 -2.87
CA GLY A 268 -2.64 -8.45 -1.49
C GLY A 268 -2.33 -7.31 -0.52
N LEU A 269 -1.43 -6.39 -0.89
CA LEU A 269 -1.12 -5.20 -0.12
C LEU A 269 -2.30 -4.22 -0.10
N LEU A 270 -2.95 -4.00 -1.25
CA LEU A 270 -4.17 -3.20 -1.35
C LEU A 270 -5.27 -3.76 -0.42
N MET A 271 -5.51 -5.07 -0.47
CA MET A 271 -6.49 -5.75 0.38
C MET A 271 -6.11 -5.67 1.85
N GLN A 272 -4.85 -5.89 2.21
CA GLN A 272 -4.37 -5.79 3.59
C GLN A 272 -4.49 -4.37 4.15
N ASN A 273 -4.24 -3.35 3.32
CA ASN A 273 -4.40 -1.94 3.70
C ASN A 273 -5.87 -1.59 3.95
N LYS A 274 -6.78 -2.11 3.13
CA LYS A 274 -8.22 -1.90 3.29
C LYS A 274 -8.86 -2.79 4.38
N ASN A 275 -8.24 -3.92 4.70
CA ASN A 275 -8.82 -4.96 5.54
C ASN A 275 -7.82 -5.49 6.58
N PRO A 276 -7.88 -5.04 7.84
CA PRO A 276 -6.93 -5.47 8.89
C PRO A 276 -6.88 -6.98 9.15
N GLN A 277 -7.98 -7.68 8.86
CA GLN A 277 -8.14 -9.13 8.97
C GLN A 277 -7.65 -9.92 7.74
N PHE A 278 -7.29 -9.24 6.65
CA PHE A 278 -6.62 -9.84 5.50
C PHE A 278 -5.12 -9.95 5.82
N LYS A 279 -4.60 -11.17 5.76
CA LYS A 279 -3.21 -11.50 6.09
C LYS A 279 -2.51 -11.92 4.82
N LEU A 280 -1.66 -11.04 4.34
CA LEU A 280 -0.75 -11.33 3.25
C LEU A 280 0.49 -12.06 3.77
N LYS A 281 0.82 -13.21 3.16
CA LYS A 281 2.06 -13.95 3.42
C LYS A 281 2.79 -14.20 2.11
N ILE A 282 3.92 -13.53 1.92
CA ILE A 282 4.79 -13.77 0.76
C ILE A 282 5.83 -14.83 1.14
N TRP A 283 6.01 -15.85 0.29
CA TRP A 283 7.16 -16.75 0.33
C TRP A 283 8.12 -16.44 -0.80
N PRO A 284 9.21 -15.70 -0.53
CA PRO A 284 10.09 -15.17 -1.57
C PRO A 284 10.68 -16.22 -2.52
N GLU A 285 10.91 -17.44 -2.04
CA GLU A 285 11.58 -18.49 -2.80
C GLU A 285 10.63 -19.51 -3.45
N ALA A 286 9.32 -19.41 -3.18
CA ALA A 286 8.32 -20.33 -3.69
C ALA A 286 7.98 -20.02 -5.16
N GLY A 287 7.89 -21.05 -6.00
CA GLY A 287 7.32 -20.97 -7.36
C GLY A 287 5.83 -21.37 -7.38
N HIS A 288 5.22 -21.46 -8.56
CA HIS A 288 3.84 -21.93 -8.66
C HIS A 288 3.70 -23.37 -8.16
N LEU A 289 2.52 -23.74 -7.62
CA LEU A 289 2.29 -25.06 -7.00
C LEU A 289 3.34 -25.43 -5.94
N PHE A 290 3.78 -24.48 -5.11
CA PHE A 290 4.78 -24.74 -4.07
C PHE A 290 4.28 -25.67 -2.94
N ASP A 291 2.99 -25.97 -2.93
CA ASP A 291 2.28 -26.92 -2.08
C ASP A 291 2.25 -28.34 -2.67
N ALA A 292 2.63 -28.54 -3.93
CA ALA A 292 2.64 -29.85 -4.58
C ALA A 292 3.62 -30.82 -3.90
N PRO A 293 3.42 -32.15 -4.05
CA PRO A 293 4.26 -33.17 -3.41
C PRO A 293 5.56 -33.49 -4.17
N PHE A 294 5.86 -32.78 -5.27
CA PHE A 294 7.05 -32.98 -6.08
C PHE A 294 7.95 -31.73 -6.11
N PRO A 295 9.28 -31.92 -6.23
CA PRO A 295 10.23 -30.81 -6.25
C PRO A 295 10.02 -29.91 -7.48
N LYS A 296 10.46 -28.66 -7.38
CA LYS A 296 10.40 -27.68 -8.48
C LYS A 296 10.92 -28.28 -9.79
N THR A 297 10.06 -28.30 -10.81
CA THR A 297 10.28 -28.93 -12.11
C THR A 297 9.91 -27.95 -13.23
N TRP A 298 10.70 -27.93 -14.31
CA TRP A 298 10.45 -27.14 -15.50
C TRP A 298 9.46 -27.82 -16.45
N ILE A 299 8.46 -27.08 -16.92
CA ILE A 299 7.44 -27.54 -17.88
C ILE A 299 7.55 -26.68 -19.15
N PRO A 300 8.24 -27.15 -20.20
CA PRO A 300 8.53 -26.34 -21.39
C PRO A 300 7.30 -25.78 -22.11
N ASN A 301 6.20 -26.54 -22.13
CA ASN A 301 4.97 -26.20 -22.85
C ASN A 301 3.88 -25.54 -21.98
N GLY A 302 4.16 -25.32 -20.69
CA GLY A 302 3.19 -24.72 -19.78
C GLY A 302 2.91 -23.26 -20.13
N ASP A 303 1.66 -22.84 -20.00
CA ASP A 303 1.24 -21.47 -20.26
C ASP A 303 1.61 -20.57 -19.07
N SER A 304 2.43 -19.56 -19.33
CA SER A 304 2.77 -18.50 -18.38
C SER A 304 1.95 -17.26 -18.67
N MET A 305 1.12 -16.88 -17.68
CA MET A 305 0.40 -15.61 -17.58
C MET A 305 1.18 -14.58 -16.75
N ALA A 306 2.48 -14.77 -16.48
CA ALA A 306 3.26 -13.82 -15.69
C ALA A 306 3.36 -12.41 -16.32
N LYS A 307 3.10 -12.30 -17.64
CA LYS A 307 3.06 -11.04 -18.39
C LYS A 307 1.65 -10.53 -18.67
N SER A 308 0.62 -11.23 -18.22
CA SER A 308 -0.77 -10.79 -18.33
C SER A 308 -0.99 -9.45 -17.65
N VAL A 309 -2.03 -8.74 -18.07
CA VAL A 309 -2.39 -7.46 -17.47
C VAL A 309 -3.54 -7.65 -16.49
N LEU A 310 -3.63 -6.76 -15.50
CA LEU A 310 -4.74 -6.78 -14.56
C LEU A 310 -5.97 -6.11 -15.21
N ILE A 311 -7.04 -6.88 -15.40
CA ILE A 311 -8.36 -6.38 -15.77
C ILE A 311 -9.15 -6.06 -14.50
N THR A 312 -9.93 -4.98 -14.50
CA THR A 312 -10.75 -4.58 -13.36
C THR A 312 -12.24 -4.80 -13.64
N ILE A 313 -13.01 -5.12 -12.60
CA ILE A 313 -14.48 -5.17 -12.64
C ILE A 313 -15.00 -3.85 -12.06
N ASP A 314 -15.76 -3.09 -12.84
CA ASP A 314 -16.39 -1.84 -12.38
C ASP A 314 -17.57 -2.09 -11.41
N PRO A 315 -18.17 -1.05 -10.81
CA PRO A 315 -19.32 -1.21 -9.92
C PRO A 315 -20.53 -1.90 -10.57
N GLU A 316 -20.70 -1.73 -11.87
CA GLU A 316 -21.78 -2.28 -12.69
C GLU A 316 -21.55 -3.74 -13.10
N GLY A 317 -20.32 -4.25 -12.95
CA GLY A 317 -19.93 -5.61 -13.25
C GLY A 317 -19.27 -5.81 -14.61
N HIS A 318 -18.93 -4.72 -15.31
CA HIS A 318 -18.22 -4.80 -16.59
C HIS A 318 -16.72 -4.98 -16.39
N PHE A 319 -16.11 -5.68 -17.33
CA PHE A 319 -14.66 -5.84 -17.39
C PHE A 319 -14.02 -4.63 -18.09
N ILE A 320 -13.09 -3.98 -17.41
CA ILE A 320 -12.42 -2.76 -17.87
C ILE A 320 -10.90 -2.96 -17.89
N TYR A 321 -10.27 -2.54 -18.98
CA TYR A 321 -8.83 -2.34 -19.04
C TYR A 321 -8.53 -0.97 -19.66
N ARG A 322 -7.98 -0.05 -18.86
CA ARG A 322 -7.79 1.38 -19.23
C ARG A 322 -9.15 2.00 -19.62
N ASN A 323 -9.29 2.41 -20.89
CA ASN A 323 -10.52 3.00 -21.42
C ASN A 323 -11.33 1.98 -22.28
N HIS A 324 -10.95 0.71 -22.26
CA HIS A 324 -11.63 -0.34 -23.02
C HIS A 324 -12.51 -1.18 -22.09
N GLN A 325 -13.78 -1.29 -22.45
CA GLN A 325 -14.73 -2.18 -21.81
C GLN A 325 -14.91 -3.43 -22.68
N PHE A 326 -14.72 -4.62 -22.09
CA PHE A 326 -15.01 -5.89 -22.75
C PHE A 326 -16.49 -6.23 -22.61
N LYS A 327 -17.05 -6.88 -23.63
CA LYS A 327 -18.48 -7.25 -23.63
C LYS A 327 -18.79 -8.48 -22.79
N ASN A 328 -17.81 -9.37 -22.62
CA ASN A 328 -17.97 -10.66 -21.95
C ASN A 328 -16.61 -11.32 -21.64
N TRP A 329 -16.61 -12.44 -20.90
CA TRP A 329 -15.42 -13.22 -20.58
C TRP A 329 -14.69 -13.74 -21.81
N SER A 330 -15.41 -14.08 -22.88
CA SER A 330 -14.78 -14.59 -24.11
C SER A 330 -13.85 -13.55 -24.74
N GLU A 331 -14.24 -12.27 -24.75
CA GLU A 331 -13.37 -11.17 -25.18
C GLU A 331 -12.19 -10.97 -24.23
N VAL A 332 -12.40 -11.10 -22.91
CA VAL A 332 -11.32 -11.07 -21.91
C VAL A 332 -10.29 -12.18 -22.17
N VAL A 333 -10.73 -13.42 -22.38
CA VAL A 333 -9.84 -14.55 -22.69
C VAL A 333 -9.07 -14.32 -23.99
N ALA A 334 -9.75 -13.84 -25.04
CA ALA A 334 -9.11 -13.54 -26.32
C ALA A 334 -8.04 -12.44 -26.19
N PHE A 335 -8.27 -11.48 -25.31
CA PHE A 335 -7.32 -10.42 -24.99
C PHE A 335 -6.13 -10.94 -24.18
N GLU A 336 -6.37 -11.70 -23.13
CA GLU A 336 -5.34 -12.27 -22.25
C GLU A 336 -4.39 -13.22 -22.99
N LYS A 337 -4.89 -13.97 -23.97
CA LYS A 337 -4.08 -14.84 -24.84
C LYS A 337 -2.91 -14.14 -25.53
N LYS A 338 -2.96 -12.81 -25.69
CA LYS A 338 -1.89 -12.01 -26.30
C LYS A 338 -0.65 -11.90 -25.41
N PHE A 339 -0.79 -12.14 -24.11
CA PHE A 339 0.28 -11.99 -23.12
C PHE A 339 0.86 -13.34 -22.67
N ILE A 340 0.23 -14.45 -23.04
CA ILE A 340 0.65 -15.79 -22.66
C ILE A 340 2.00 -16.12 -23.30
N THR A 341 2.94 -16.57 -22.48
CA THR A 341 4.23 -17.11 -22.92
C THR A 341 4.33 -18.59 -22.57
N LYS A 342 5.35 -19.29 -23.09
CA LYS A 342 5.57 -20.71 -22.83
C LYS A 342 6.72 -20.94 -21.86
N GLY A 343 6.55 -21.94 -21.00
CA GLY A 343 7.57 -22.41 -20.08
C GLY A 343 7.36 -21.87 -18.67
N ILE A 344 7.15 -22.78 -17.71
CA ILE A 344 6.90 -22.47 -16.29
C ILE A 344 7.65 -23.44 -15.37
N HIS A 345 7.92 -23.03 -14.14
CA HIS A 345 8.38 -23.93 -13.09
C HIS A 345 7.30 -24.15 -12.03
N ILE A 346 6.96 -25.41 -11.80
CA ILE A 346 5.97 -25.82 -10.80
C ILE A 346 6.60 -26.72 -9.75
N GLY A 347 6.06 -26.71 -8.53
CA GLY A 347 6.46 -27.60 -7.45
C GLY A 347 7.22 -26.90 -6.31
N TYR A 348 7.53 -27.66 -5.26
CA TYR A 348 8.05 -27.08 -4.03
C TYR A 348 9.54 -26.71 -4.11
N THR A 349 9.92 -25.66 -3.36
CA THR A 349 11.30 -25.30 -3.06
C THR A 349 11.52 -25.28 -1.55
N ASN A 350 12.67 -25.77 -1.07
CA ASN A 350 13.04 -25.67 0.35
C ASN A 350 11.96 -26.15 1.35
N ASN A 351 11.29 -27.27 1.03
CA ASN A 351 10.16 -27.83 1.79
C ASN A 351 8.98 -26.86 1.98
N SER A 352 8.70 -25.99 1.00
CA SER A 352 7.56 -25.06 1.04
C SER A 352 6.23 -25.78 1.25
N ASN A 353 6.06 -26.98 0.66
CA ASN A 353 4.88 -27.81 0.82
C ASN A 353 4.56 -28.18 2.28
N LYS A 354 5.56 -28.57 3.07
CA LYS A 354 5.34 -28.85 4.51
C LYS A 354 5.04 -27.58 5.31
N LYS A 355 5.69 -26.47 4.94
CA LYS A 355 5.51 -25.16 5.61
C LYS A 355 4.10 -24.60 5.38
N ILE A 356 3.53 -24.79 4.19
CA ILE A 356 2.17 -24.32 3.90
C ILE A 356 1.10 -25.04 4.65
N PHE A 357 1.15 -26.37 4.71
CA PHE A 357 0.20 -27.14 5.49
C PHE A 357 0.22 -26.75 6.98
N LYS A 358 1.41 -26.54 7.56
CA LYS A 358 1.53 -26.02 8.93
C LYS A 358 0.88 -24.64 9.12
N LEU A 359 1.05 -23.73 8.15
CA LEU A 359 0.46 -22.40 8.20
C LEU A 359 -1.08 -22.45 8.07
N MET A 360 -1.58 -23.25 7.13
CA MET A 360 -3.01 -23.45 6.90
C MET A 360 -3.69 -24.02 8.14
N ASN A 361 -3.10 -25.03 8.78
CA ASN A 361 -3.67 -25.62 10.00
C ASN A 361 -3.80 -24.61 11.11
N ALA A 362 -2.74 -23.86 11.40
CA ALA A 362 -2.78 -22.84 12.43
C ALA A 362 -3.84 -21.76 12.15
N PHE A 363 -4.04 -21.41 10.89
CA PHE A 363 -5.07 -20.44 10.49
C PHE A 363 -6.48 -20.98 10.66
N VAL A 364 -6.74 -22.22 10.24
CA VAL A 364 -8.04 -22.89 10.34
C VAL A 364 -8.39 -23.18 11.80
N GLU A 365 -7.47 -23.75 12.59
CA GLU A 365 -7.69 -24.01 14.03
C GLU A 365 -8.04 -22.74 14.78
N ARG A 366 -7.34 -21.63 14.50
CA ARG A 366 -7.66 -20.32 15.08
C ARG A 366 -9.06 -19.83 14.66
N SER A 367 -9.42 -20.04 13.40
CA SER A 367 -10.70 -19.59 12.86
C SER A 367 -11.88 -20.41 13.41
N LEU A 368 -11.69 -21.71 13.65
CA LEU A 368 -12.67 -22.62 14.24
C LEU A 368 -12.77 -22.51 15.77
N SER A 369 -11.67 -22.23 16.47
CA SER A 369 -11.72 -21.97 17.92
C SER A 369 -12.46 -20.67 18.22
N ASN A 370 -12.28 -19.63 17.40
CA ASN A 370 -13.02 -18.38 17.47
C ASN A 370 -14.54 -18.53 17.22
N SER A 371 -15.03 -19.64 16.64
CA SER A 371 -16.47 -19.89 16.46
C SER A 371 -17.18 -20.51 17.68
N SER A 372 -16.43 -20.90 18.73
CA SER A 372 -16.98 -21.31 20.04
C SER A 372 -17.04 -20.17 21.06
N ILE A 373 -16.72 -18.96 20.62
CA ILE A 373 -17.00 -17.75 21.38
C ILE A 373 -18.49 -17.41 21.17
N SER A 374 -19.33 -17.95 22.05
CA SER A 374 -20.54 -17.24 22.47
C SER A 374 -20.13 -15.80 22.74
N THR A 375 -20.71 -14.83 22.02
CA THR A 375 -20.81 -13.42 22.42
C THR A 375 -19.83 -12.98 23.51
N ALA A 376 -18.52 -13.09 23.29
CA ALA A 376 -17.58 -12.34 24.06
C ALA A 376 -17.52 -11.05 23.28
N SER A 377 -18.13 -10.03 23.87
CA SER A 377 -17.81 -8.66 23.58
C SER A 377 -16.30 -8.56 23.31
N ASN A 378 -15.90 -8.45 22.04
CA ASN A 378 -14.82 -7.54 21.71
C ASN A 378 -15.39 -6.21 22.17
N THR A 379 -15.16 -5.84 23.42
CA THR A 379 -15.42 -4.48 23.86
C THR A 379 -14.43 -3.64 23.07
N THR A 380 -14.81 -3.27 21.84
CA THR A 380 -14.35 -2.04 21.22
C THR A 380 -14.52 -1.00 22.31
N ARG A 381 -13.41 -0.47 22.80
CA ARG A 381 -13.46 0.40 23.97
C ARG A 381 -14.28 1.62 23.56
N LEU A 382 -15.49 1.74 24.12
CA LEU A 382 -16.32 2.92 23.91
C LEU A 382 -15.78 4.02 24.81
N LEU A 383 -15.33 5.10 24.20
CA LEU A 383 -14.87 6.31 24.87
C LEU A 383 -15.84 7.45 24.57
N LYS A 384 -15.91 8.41 25.49
CA LYS A 384 -16.70 9.63 25.32
C LYS A 384 -15.79 10.85 25.40
N ALA A 385 -15.99 11.79 24.49
CA ALA A 385 -15.32 13.07 24.45
C ALA A 385 -16.32 14.17 24.12
N ASP A 386 -15.94 15.42 24.29
CA ASP A 386 -16.69 16.53 23.70
C ASP A 386 -16.24 16.69 22.25
N VAL A 387 -14.93 16.52 21.99
CA VAL A 387 -14.34 16.56 20.65
C VAL A 387 -13.37 15.40 20.41
N ALA A 388 -13.51 14.71 19.29
CA ALA A 388 -12.50 13.79 18.78
C ALA A 388 -11.57 14.51 17.78
N VAL A 389 -10.27 14.21 17.80
CA VAL A 389 -9.28 14.77 16.86
C VAL A 389 -8.57 13.63 16.13
N VAL A 390 -8.63 13.63 14.79
CA VAL A 390 -7.99 12.61 13.96
C VAL A 390 -6.65 13.11 13.44
N GLY A 391 -5.55 12.56 13.97
CA GLY A 391 -4.17 12.90 13.59
C GLY A 391 -3.47 13.79 14.62
N ALA A 392 -2.26 13.41 15.02
CA ALA A 392 -1.40 14.12 15.97
C ALA A 392 -0.21 14.82 15.29
N GLY A 393 -0.41 15.36 14.09
CA GLY A 393 0.46 16.39 13.52
C GLY A 393 0.25 17.75 14.19
N TYR A 394 1.02 18.78 13.82
CA TYR A 394 0.87 20.13 14.38
C TYR A 394 -0.58 20.64 14.38
N SER A 395 -1.29 20.51 13.26
CA SER A 395 -2.70 20.92 13.14
C SER A 395 -3.60 20.30 14.21
N GLY A 396 -3.51 18.97 14.40
CA GLY A 396 -4.34 18.26 15.36
C GLY A 396 -3.93 18.52 16.81
N LEU A 397 -2.63 18.58 17.09
CA LEU A 397 -2.11 18.91 18.42
C LEU A 397 -2.55 20.31 18.86
N LEU A 398 -2.50 21.30 17.97
CA LEU A 398 -2.90 22.66 18.30
C LEU A 398 -4.41 22.82 18.41
N ALA A 399 -5.20 22.15 17.54
CA ALA A 399 -6.65 22.12 17.71
C ALA A 399 -7.03 21.51 19.07
N ALA A 400 -6.44 20.38 19.44
CA ALA A 400 -6.67 19.73 20.73
C ALA A 400 -6.23 20.61 21.90
N ARG A 401 -5.08 21.29 21.80
CA ARG A 401 -4.59 22.22 22.84
C ARG A 401 -5.54 23.39 23.05
N THR A 402 -6.02 24.00 21.96
CA THR A 402 -7.00 25.09 22.02
C THR A 402 -8.29 24.63 22.70
N LEU A 403 -8.83 23.49 22.29
CA LEU A 403 -10.05 22.91 22.87
C LEU A 403 -9.88 22.54 24.35
N ALA A 404 -8.76 21.90 24.71
CA ALA A 404 -8.48 21.50 26.09
C ALA A 404 -8.28 22.71 27.00
N ARG A 405 -7.63 23.78 26.52
CA ARG A 405 -7.49 25.05 27.27
C ARG A 405 -8.84 25.76 27.46
N ALA A 406 -9.81 25.52 26.57
CA ALA A 406 -11.19 25.98 26.74
C ALA A 406 -12.05 25.07 27.65
N GLY A 407 -11.47 24.00 28.21
CA GLY A 407 -12.14 23.13 29.19
C GLY A 407 -12.82 21.89 28.60
N TYR A 408 -12.78 21.68 27.29
CA TYR A 408 -13.39 20.52 26.64
C TYR A 408 -12.56 19.25 26.82
N ARG A 409 -13.25 18.10 26.91
CA ARG A 409 -12.65 16.77 26.88
C ARG A 409 -12.32 16.37 25.45
N VAL A 410 -11.05 16.09 25.19
CA VAL A 410 -10.53 15.83 23.85
C VAL A 410 -9.88 14.46 23.78
N ILE A 411 -10.22 13.68 22.76
CA ILE A 411 -9.50 12.43 22.45
C ILE A 411 -8.82 12.58 21.09
N ILE A 412 -7.50 12.43 21.07
CA ILE A 412 -6.68 12.49 19.86
C ILE A 412 -6.36 11.06 19.42
N LEU A 413 -6.67 10.72 18.18
CA LEU A 413 -6.41 9.43 17.54
C LEU A 413 -5.29 9.58 16.52
N GLU A 414 -4.14 8.98 16.79
CA GLU A 414 -3.00 8.96 15.88
C GLU A 414 -2.79 7.54 15.31
N ALA A 415 -2.67 7.46 13.99
CA ALA A 415 -2.50 6.19 13.30
C ALA A 415 -1.12 5.57 13.54
N ARG A 416 -0.09 6.40 13.72
CA ARG A 416 1.28 5.98 14.03
C ARG A 416 1.51 5.82 15.53
N ASP A 417 2.74 5.43 15.87
CA ASP A 417 3.29 5.35 17.23
C ASP A 417 3.97 6.65 17.69
N ARG A 418 3.88 7.73 16.90
CA ARG A 418 4.53 9.02 17.16
C ARG A 418 3.67 10.22 16.77
N VAL A 419 3.97 11.37 17.36
CA VAL A 419 3.40 12.67 16.96
C VAL A 419 4.20 13.33 15.83
N GLY A 420 3.78 14.53 15.42
CA GLY A 420 4.49 15.40 14.48
C GLY A 420 4.08 15.21 13.02
N GLY A 421 3.52 14.06 12.66
CA GLY A 421 3.05 13.78 11.30
C GLY A 421 4.18 13.93 10.27
N ARG A 422 4.05 14.92 9.38
CA ARG A 422 5.04 15.27 8.34
C ARG A 422 6.23 16.09 8.85
N ALA A 423 6.18 16.61 10.08
CA ALA A 423 7.35 17.10 10.79
C ALA A 423 7.99 15.91 11.53
N TYR A 424 8.84 15.17 10.82
CA TYR A 424 9.50 13.97 11.34
C TYR A 424 10.99 14.21 11.49
N SER A 425 11.46 14.02 12.72
CA SER A 425 12.87 14.13 13.08
C SER A 425 13.33 12.81 13.69
N LYS A 426 14.44 12.26 13.21
CA LYS A 426 15.02 11.00 13.67
C LYS A 426 16.36 11.26 14.33
N GLN A 427 16.53 10.83 15.58
CA GLN A 427 17.83 10.86 16.24
C GLN A 427 18.77 9.83 15.60
N LEU A 428 19.97 10.27 15.22
CA LEU A 428 21.02 9.42 14.64
C LEU A 428 22.10 9.13 15.68
N LEU A 429 22.67 10.20 16.23
CA LEU A 429 23.68 10.17 17.29
C LEU A 429 23.23 11.09 18.45
N PRO A 430 23.83 10.99 19.64
CA PRO A 430 23.63 11.97 20.70
C PRO A 430 23.87 13.40 20.17
N GLY A 431 22.87 14.28 20.30
CA GLY A 431 22.91 15.65 19.78
C GLY A 431 22.75 15.82 18.26
N VAL A 432 22.56 14.74 17.49
CA VAL A 432 22.44 14.77 16.02
C VAL A 432 21.09 14.24 15.59
N THR A 433 20.28 15.13 15.01
CA THR A 433 18.93 14.82 14.55
C THR A 433 18.79 15.06 13.04
N ALA A 434 18.25 14.06 12.34
CA ALA A 434 17.85 14.14 10.94
C ALA A 434 16.40 14.61 10.82
N ASP A 435 16.16 15.82 10.33
CA ASP A 435 14.83 16.29 9.97
C ASP A 435 14.40 15.67 8.63
N LEU A 436 13.91 14.44 8.65
CA LEU A 436 13.54 13.65 7.47
C LEU A 436 12.19 14.05 6.85
N GLY A 437 11.41 14.90 7.53
CA GLY A 437 10.25 15.60 6.99
C GLY A 437 10.55 17.07 6.67
N ALA A 438 9.64 17.96 7.07
CA ALA A 438 9.94 19.40 7.13
C ALA A 438 11.20 19.64 7.99
N GLY A 439 12.00 20.67 7.67
CA GLY A 439 13.31 20.88 8.32
C GLY A 439 13.70 22.33 8.61
N TRP A 440 12.87 23.30 8.28
CA TRP A 440 13.20 24.72 8.41
C TRP A 440 12.00 25.53 8.88
N ILE A 441 12.28 26.59 9.64
CA ILE A 441 11.36 27.67 10.02
C ILE A 441 11.85 28.94 9.30
N ILE A 442 10.98 29.66 8.60
CA ILE A 442 11.34 30.86 7.83
C ILE A 442 11.01 32.11 8.66
N SER A 443 12.00 32.90 9.04
CA SER A 443 11.81 34.10 9.86
C SER A 443 11.68 35.37 9.02
N PRO A 444 10.78 36.32 9.35
CA PRO A 444 9.81 36.28 10.44
C PRO A 444 8.44 35.69 10.03
N THR A 445 8.30 35.17 8.81
CA THR A 445 6.99 34.80 8.22
C THR A 445 6.34 33.60 8.89
N HIS A 446 7.11 32.64 9.41
CA HIS A 446 6.63 31.51 10.22
C HIS A 446 6.43 31.93 11.67
N LYS A 447 5.56 32.93 11.87
CA LYS A 447 5.34 33.60 13.16
C LYS A 447 4.85 32.63 14.25
N HIS A 448 4.02 31.66 13.91
CA HIS A 448 3.45 30.73 14.88
C HIS A 448 4.49 29.70 15.35
N MET A 449 5.29 29.16 14.44
CA MET A 449 6.38 28.24 14.78
C MET A 449 7.45 28.94 15.63
N ILE A 450 7.80 30.20 15.31
CA ILE A 450 8.72 31.00 16.13
C ILE A 450 8.14 31.22 17.53
N GLN A 451 6.85 31.54 17.63
CA GLN A 451 6.17 31.72 18.91
C GLN A 451 6.12 30.43 19.72
N LEU A 452 5.86 29.28 19.10
CA LEU A 452 5.88 27.97 19.77
C LEU A 452 7.27 27.58 20.24
N ALA A 453 8.31 27.83 19.42
CA ALA A 453 9.69 27.61 19.83
C ALA A 453 10.03 28.43 21.09
N LYS A 454 9.57 29.69 21.15
CA LYS A 454 9.70 30.54 22.35
C LYS A 454 8.89 30.01 23.53
N GLU A 455 7.62 29.62 23.32
CA GLU A 455 6.71 29.09 24.35
C GLU A 455 7.29 27.83 25.02
N TYR A 456 7.88 26.92 24.24
CA TYR A 456 8.45 25.66 24.74
C TYR A 456 9.96 25.69 24.99
N HIS A 457 10.58 26.88 24.93
CA HIS A 457 12.02 27.08 25.14
C HIS A 457 12.91 26.21 24.23
N VAL A 458 12.48 25.98 22.98
CA VAL A 458 13.26 25.27 21.96
C VAL A 458 14.11 26.28 21.19
N GLN A 459 15.42 26.08 21.16
CA GLN A 459 16.34 27.01 20.51
C GLN A 459 16.27 26.91 18.99
N LEU A 460 16.29 28.07 18.34
CA LEU A 460 16.40 28.21 16.90
C LEU A 460 17.80 28.72 16.54
N TYR A 461 18.36 28.26 15.42
CA TYR A 461 19.66 28.74 14.94
C TYR A 461 19.69 28.89 13.41
N PRO A 462 20.48 29.83 12.86
CA PRO A 462 20.54 30.06 11.42
C PRO A 462 21.04 28.85 10.63
N THR A 463 20.49 28.64 9.44
CA THR A 463 21.02 27.68 8.46
C THR A 463 22.42 28.10 8.03
N TYR A 464 23.35 27.15 7.95
CA TYR A 464 24.71 27.44 7.49
C TYR A 464 24.73 27.66 5.98
N ILE A 465 25.17 28.84 5.54
CA ILE A 465 25.20 29.24 4.13
C ILE A 465 26.51 29.94 3.71
N LYS A 466 27.57 29.87 4.53
CA LYS A 466 28.84 30.55 4.21
C LYS A 466 29.65 29.74 3.20
N GLY A 467 30.24 30.42 2.22
CA GLY A 467 31.06 29.83 1.17
C GLY A 467 30.28 29.56 -0.12
N ASP A 468 30.89 28.77 -1.00
CA ASP A 468 30.32 28.46 -2.31
C ASP A 468 29.44 27.21 -2.26
N ALA A 469 28.35 27.22 -3.03
CA ALA A 469 27.62 26.01 -3.40
C ALA A 469 28.32 25.30 -4.56
N LEU A 470 27.95 24.04 -4.78
CA LEU A 470 28.36 23.27 -5.94
C LEU A 470 27.18 23.04 -6.87
N ILE A 471 27.32 23.43 -8.13
CA ILE A 471 26.30 23.29 -9.17
C ILE A 471 26.83 22.38 -10.26
N MET A 472 26.04 21.41 -10.71
CA MET A 472 26.37 20.55 -11.83
C MET A 472 25.63 20.98 -13.09
N GLU A 473 26.37 21.21 -14.16
CA GLU A 473 25.84 21.54 -15.49
C GLU A 473 25.42 20.29 -16.26
N SER A 474 24.78 20.47 -17.42
CA SER A 474 24.29 19.37 -18.26
C SER A 474 25.39 18.48 -18.85
N ASP A 475 26.63 18.97 -18.92
CA ASP A 475 27.82 18.21 -19.33
C ASP A 475 28.51 17.47 -18.16
N ASN A 476 27.88 17.47 -16.98
CA ASN A 476 28.36 16.90 -15.71
C ASN A 476 29.58 17.61 -15.09
N THR A 477 29.95 18.80 -15.57
CA THR A 477 30.95 19.61 -14.89
C THR A 477 30.39 20.23 -13.62
N VAL A 478 31.23 20.36 -12.58
CA VAL A 478 30.84 20.90 -11.28
C VAL A 478 31.52 22.25 -11.07
N HIS A 479 30.73 23.31 -10.84
CA HIS A 479 31.21 24.66 -10.58
C HIS A 479 30.92 25.12 -9.17
N ARG A 480 31.81 25.98 -8.66
CA ARG A 480 31.57 26.74 -7.43
C ARG A 480 30.77 28.00 -7.76
N VAL A 481 29.67 28.20 -7.04
CA VAL A 481 28.83 29.39 -7.17
C VAL A 481 28.66 30.01 -5.79
N PRO A 482 28.99 31.31 -5.59
CA PRO A 482 28.78 31.96 -4.31
C PRO A 482 27.33 31.85 -3.86
N MET A 483 27.08 31.55 -2.58
CA MET A 483 25.70 31.41 -2.07
C MET A 483 24.84 32.66 -2.29
N SER A 484 25.45 33.85 -2.36
CA SER A 484 24.77 35.11 -2.69
C SER A 484 24.16 35.13 -4.11
N GLU A 485 24.60 34.25 -5.01
CA GLU A 485 24.05 34.07 -6.35
C GLU A 485 23.00 32.95 -6.45
N LEU A 486 22.69 32.28 -5.34
CA LEU A 486 21.69 31.20 -5.32
C LEU A 486 20.57 31.46 -4.32
N SER A 487 20.82 32.32 -3.34
CA SER A 487 19.88 32.61 -2.28
C SER A 487 19.85 34.10 -1.98
N PHE A 488 18.78 34.75 -2.43
CA PHE A 488 18.60 36.19 -2.37
C PHE A 488 17.11 36.54 -2.39
N SER A 489 16.78 37.69 -1.82
CA SER A 489 15.44 38.26 -1.94
C SER A 489 15.24 38.84 -3.35
N PRO A 490 14.10 38.61 -4.02
CA PRO A 490 13.79 39.22 -5.31
C PRO A 490 13.90 40.76 -5.36
N GLU A 491 13.80 41.45 -4.23
CA GLU A 491 14.00 42.91 -4.13
C GLU A 491 15.46 43.34 -4.25
N LYS A 492 16.41 42.44 -3.94
CA LYS A 492 17.86 42.72 -3.93
C LYS A 492 18.62 41.63 -4.70
N PRO A 493 18.38 41.47 -6.01
CA PRO A 493 18.98 40.39 -6.78
C PRO A 493 20.41 40.73 -7.22
N PRO A 494 21.28 39.72 -7.34
CA PRO A 494 22.52 39.84 -8.11
C PRO A 494 22.24 40.26 -9.56
N LEU A 495 23.19 40.98 -10.18
CA LEU A 495 23.00 41.54 -11.53
C LEU A 495 22.65 40.46 -12.57
N SER A 496 23.30 39.30 -12.52
CA SER A 496 23.05 38.19 -13.46
C SER A 496 21.70 37.51 -13.29
N LEU A 497 20.98 37.79 -12.18
CA LEU A 497 19.74 37.11 -11.81
C LEU A 497 18.53 38.04 -11.79
N LYS A 498 18.70 39.26 -12.32
CA LYS A 498 17.60 40.22 -12.50
C LYS A 498 16.41 39.62 -13.26
N PRO A 499 16.57 38.84 -14.35
CA PRO A 499 15.42 38.25 -15.05
C PRO A 499 14.54 37.35 -14.15
N ALA A 500 15.15 36.44 -13.39
CA ALA A 500 14.43 35.59 -12.44
C ALA A 500 13.76 36.44 -11.35
N ALA A 501 14.50 37.41 -10.80
CA ALA A 501 13.99 38.30 -9.75
C ALA A 501 12.78 39.11 -10.21
N GLN A 502 12.80 39.65 -11.43
CA GLN A 502 11.69 40.37 -12.03
C GLN A 502 10.45 39.49 -12.21
N LEU A 503 10.62 38.22 -12.59
CA LEU A 503 9.52 37.27 -12.68
C LEU A 503 8.92 36.98 -11.30
N LEU A 504 9.75 36.68 -10.30
CA LEU A 504 9.29 36.42 -8.93
C LEU A 504 8.58 37.66 -8.36
N GLN A 505 9.09 38.86 -8.63
CA GLN A 505 8.43 40.11 -8.24
C GLN A 505 7.09 40.30 -8.96
N ARG A 506 6.98 39.92 -10.24
CA ARG A 506 5.71 39.94 -10.97
C ARG A 506 4.68 39.02 -10.33
N LEU A 507 5.08 37.81 -9.91
CA LEU A 507 4.19 36.89 -9.17
C LEU A 507 3.77 37.47 -7.82
N ILE A 508 4.69 38.10 -7.08
CA ILE A 508 4.38 38.82 -5.83
C ILE A 508 3.32 39.88 -6.11
N THR A 509 3.53 40.76 -7.10
CA THR A 509 2.58 41.81 -7.45
C THR A 509 1.22 41.24 -7.85
N MET A 510 1.19 40.21 -8.72
CA MET A 510 -0.06 39.55 -9.13
C MET A 510 -0.81 38.95 -7.93
N SER A 511 -0.11 38.43 -6.93
CA SER A 511 -0.74 37.83 -5.75
C SER A 511 -1.36 38.84 -4.78
N GLN A 512 -1.02 40.14 -4.86
CA GLN A 512 -1.39 41.13 -3.84
C GLN A 512 -2.92 41.28 -3.67
N SER A 513 -3.66 41.31 -4.77
CA SER A 513 -5.13 41.43 -4.78
C SER A 513 -5.87 40.12 -4.52
N LEU A 514 -5.16 38.99 -4.41
CA LEU A 514 -5.77 37.70 -4.12
C LEU A 514 -6.22 37.62 -2.66
N ASP A 515 -7.47 37.21 -2.46
CA ASP A 515 -7.99 36.82 -1.14
C ASP A 515 -7.57 35.39 -0.83
N ALA A 516 -6.75 35.22 0.21
CA ALA A 516 -6.26 33.90 0.64
C ALA A 516 -7.40 32.97 1.10
N LYS A 517 -8.50 33.55 1.60
CA LYS A 517 -9.66 32.76 2.04
C LYS A 517 -10.44 32.21 0.85
N HIS A 518 -10.53 32.98 -0.24
CA HIS A 518 -11.30 32.63 -1.44
C HIS A 518 -10.49 32.81 -2.74
N PRO A 519 -9.40 32.04 -2.98
CA PRO A 519 -8.59 32.22 -4.20
C PRO A 519 -9.37 32.07 -5.50
N TRP A 520 -10.45 31.29 -5.50
CA TRP A 520 -11.32 31.06 -6.65
C TRP A 520 -12.14 32.27 -7.08
N THR A 521 -12.22 33.33 -6.26
CA THR A 521 -12.88 34.59 -6.63
C THR A 521 -11.92 35.61 -7.23
N TYR A 522 -10.64 35.25 -7.42
CA TYR A 522 -9.65 36.13 -8.04
C TYR A 522 -10.09 36.52 -9.46
N PRO A 523 -9.89 37.78 -9.91
CA PRO A 523 -10.19 38.16 -11.29
C PRO A 523 -9.44 37.25 -12.26
N ASP A 524 -10.16 36.61 -13.20
CA ASP A 524 -9.60 35.66 -14.17
C ASP A 524 -9.20 34.28 -13.58
N ALA A 525 -9.74 33.92 -12.40
CA ALA A 525 -9.45 32.65 -11.73
C ALA A 525 -9.63 31.41 -12.62
N GLU A 526 -10.69 31.32 -13.42
CA GLU A 526 -10.94 30.17 -14.31
C GLU A 526 -9.80 29.93 -15.31
N ARG A 527 -9.31 31.00 -15.95
CA ARG A 527 -8.21 30.92 -16.89
C ARG A 527 -6.89 30.59 -16.19
N LEU A 528 -6.65 31.19 -15.03
CA LEU A 528 -5.41 30.98 -14.27
C LEU A 528 -5.35 29.59 -13.62
N ASP A 529 -6.49 29.00 -13.29
CA ASP A 529 -6.57 27.67 -12.68
C ASP A 529 -6.56 26.54 -13.70
N SER A 530 -6.95 26.82 -14.95
CA SER A 530 -6.87 25.89 -16.08
C SER A 530 -5.51 25.89 -16.80
N MET A 531 -4.67 26.90 -16.55
CA MET A 531 -3.34 27.04 -17.14
C MET A 531 -2.25 26.61 -16.14
N THR A 532 -1.30 25.81 -16.61
CA THR A 532 -0.12 25.44 -15.79
C THR A 532 0.85 26.61 -15.65
N PHE A 533 1.61 26.64 -14.56
CA PHE A 533 2.67 27.64 -14.39
C PHE A 533 3.75 27.49 -15.47
N LEU A 534 4.06 26.26 -15.92
CA LEU A 534 5.02 26.03 -16.99
C LEU A 534 4.55 26.65 -18.32
N GLU A 535 3.28 26.49 -18.67
CA GLU A 535 2.70 27.08 -19.87
C GLU A 535 2.79 28.61 -19.83
N TRP A 536 2.39 29.22 -18.71
CA TRP A 536 2.50 30.66 -18.53
C TRP A 536 3.96 31.14 -18.60
N PHE A 537 4.87 30.42 -17.96
CA PHE A 537 6.30 30.73 -17.93
C PHE A 537 6.90 30.72 -19.34
N ARG A 538 6.68 29.64 -20.10
CA ARG A 538 7.21 29.50 -21.47
C ARG A 538 6.66 30.57 -22.42
N THR A 539 5.39 30.95 -22.23
CA THR A 539 4.75 31.98 -23.04
C THR A 539 5.31 33.38 -22.75
N ASN A 540 5.54 33.71 -21.48
CA ASN A 540 5.96 35.06 -21.08
C ASN A 540 7.49 35.26 -21.09
N TYR A 541 8.26 34.18 -20.97
CA TYR A 541 9.72 34.23 -20.81
C TYR A 541 10.45 33.20 -21.70
N PRO A 542 10.17 33.13 -23.02
CA PRO A 542 10.72 32.10 -23.91
C PRO A 542 12.24 32.15 -24.09
N LYS A 543 12.89 33.26 -23.72
CA LYS A 543 14.33 33.50 -23.89
C LYS A 543 15.10 33.57 -22.58
N MET A 544 14.49 33.18 -21.45
CA MET A 544 15.18 33.18 -20.15
C MET A 544 16.30 32.13 -20.14
N ASP A 545 17.49 32.52 -19.72
CA ASP A 545 18.63 31.61 -19.63
C ASP A 545 18.46 30.53 -18.55
N ALA A 546 19.23 29.45 -18.67
CA ALA A 546 19.13 28.28 -17.79
C ALA A 546 19.36 28.61 -16.30
N LYS A 547 20.28 29.54 -16.00
CA LYS A 547 20.59 29.96 -14.62
C LYS A 547 19.37 30.64 -13.98
N ASN A 548 18.71 31.54 -14.71
CA ASN A 548 17.51 32.22 -14.24
C ASN A 548 16.30 31.28 -14.16
N VAL A 549 16.11 30.39 -15.14
CA VAL A 549 15.08 29.33 -15.10
C VAL A 549 15.24 28.49 -13.83
N HIS A 550 16.48 28.11 -13.50
CA HIS A 550 16.79 27.30 -12.33
C HIS A 550 16.38 27.98 -11.02
N ILE A 551 16.67 29.29 -10.87
CA ILE A 551 16.24 30.06 -9.69
C ILE A 551 14.72 30.10 -9.55
N VAL A 552 13.99 30.30 -10.65
CA VAL A 552 12.52 30.32 -10.64
C VAL A 552 11.97 28.93 -10.26
N ALA A 553 12.44 27.88 -10.94
CA ALA A 553 12.01 26.51 -10.69
C ALA A 553 12.28 26.12 -9.23
N ARG A 554 13.48 26.37 -8.70
CA ARG A 554 13.82 26.11 -7.29
C ARG A 554 12.89 26.83 -6.31
N THR A 555 12.60 28.11 -6.56
CA THR A 555 11.79 28.93 -5.65
C THR A 555 10.33 28.48 -5.59
N ILE A 556 9.81 27.95 -6.70
CA ILE A 556 8.42 27.52 -6.83
C ILE A 556 8.26 25.99 -6.67
N GLU A 557 8.93 25.19 -7.49
CA GLU A 557 8.74 23.73 -7.57
C GLU A 557 9.10 22.98 -6.30
N GLY A 558 10.10 23.46 -5.55
CA GLY A 558 10.59 22.79 -4.35
C GLY A 558 9.53 22.59 -3.27
N TYR A 559 8.36 23.22 -3.41
CA TYR A 559 7.35 23.28 -2.35
C TYR A 559 5.91 23.14 -2.81
N ILE A 560 5.57 23.56 -4.04
CA ILE A 560 4.21 23.41 -4.55
C ILE A 560 4.11 22.46 -5.75
N GLY A 561 5.12 21.62 -5.98
CA GLY A 561 5.12 20.62 -7.05
C GLY A 561 5.61 21.16 -8.39
N PRO A 562 5.69 20.31 -9.43
CA PRO A 562 6.38 20.65 -10.66
C PRO A 562 5.58 21.70 -11.45
N MET A 563 6.28 22.58 -12.18
CA MET A 563 5.65 23.69 -12.91
C MET A 563 4.61 23.21 -13.93
N TYR A 564 4.79 22.01 -14.49
CA TYR A 564 3.89 21.43 -15.49
C TYR A 564 2.58 20.86 -14.91
N ALA A 565 2.49 20.66 -13.59
CA ALA A 565 1.30 20.09 -12.95
C ALA A 565 0.59 21.07 -11.99
N THR A 566 1.17 22.26 -11.79
CA THR A 566 0.67 23.26 -10.85
C THR A 566 -0.01 24.38 -11.60
N SER A 567 -1.26 24.71 -11.24
CA SER A 567 -1.97 25.84 -11.85
C SER A 567 -1.33 27.17 -11.48
N LEU A 568 -1.38 28.16 -12.37
CA LEU A 568 -0.87 29.50 -12.05
C LEU A 568 -1.65 30.12 -10.88
N LEU A 569 -2.96 29.89 -10.78
CA LEU A 569 -3.75 30.35 -9.65
C LEU A 569 -3.21 29.79 -8.33
N ASN A 570 -2.83 28.50 -8.29
CA ASN A 570 -2.23 27.91 -7.10
C ASN A 570 -0.87 28.55 -6.76
N VAL A 571 -0.05 28.90 -7.75
CA VAL A 571 1.20 29.65 -7.51
C VAL A 571 0.91 31.00 -6.87
N LEU A 572 -0.07 31.76 -7.36
CA LEU A 572 -0.43 33.05 -6.78
C LEU A 572 -0.98 32.92 -5.36
N ALA A 573 -1.83 31.92 -5.11
CA ALA A 573 -2.35 31.60 -3.78
C ALA A 573 -1.19 31.29 -2.82
N TYR A 574 -0.23 30.47 -3.25
CA TYR A 574 0.94 30.14 -2.46
C TYR A 574 1.81 31.36 -2.12
N VAL A 575 2.07 32.23 -3.10
CA VAL A 575 2.86 33.46 -2.92
C VAL A 575 2.15 34.40 -1.94
N LYS A 576 0.83 34.56 -2.07
CA LYS A 576 0.02 35.36 -1.15
C LYS A 576 0.12 34.81 0.28
N MET A 577 -0.12 33.52 0.44
CA MET A 577 -0.17 32.85 1.75
C MET A 577 1.21 32.75 2.41
N SER A 578 2.29 32.72 1.63
CA SER A 578 3.67 32.72 2.15
C SER A 578 4.19 34.10 2.53
N HIS A 579 3.35 35.14 2.49
CA HIS A 579 3.73 36.55 2.70
C HIS A 579 4.79 37.03 1.69
N GLY A 580 4.62 36.64 0.42
CA GLY A 580 5.56 36.88 -0.66
C GLY A 580 6.64 35.81 -0.79
N LEU A 581 7.72 36.13 -1.51
CA LEU A 581 8.86 35.21 -1.75
C LEU A 581 10.20 35.73 -1.23
N ASN A 582 10.23 36.92 -0.62
CA ASN A 582 11.48 37.58 -0.19
C ASN A 582 12.28 36.77 0.82
N HIS A 583 11.68 36.45 1.96
CA HIS A 583 12.30 35.61 2.99
C HIS A 583 12.40 34.14 2.55
N TYR A 584 11.57 33.77 1.58
CA TYR A 584 11.48 32.42 1.09
C TYR A 584 12.68 32.04 0.22
N ALA A 585 13.00 32.87 -0.78
CA ALA A 585 14.12 32.66 -1.68
C ALA A 585 15.50 32.89 -1.02
N ASP A 586 15.50 33.51 0.16
CA ASP A 586 16.70 33.90 0.89
C ASP A 586 16.89 33.08 2.19
N MET A 587 17.79 32.11 2.11
CA MET A 587 18.12 31.16 3.17
C MET A 587 18.77 31.82 4.40
N ARG A 588 19.15 33.11 4.33
CA ARG A 588 19.54 33.87 5.53
C ARG A 588 18.41 33.94 6.56
N TYR A 589 17.17 33.82 6.09
CA TYR A 589 15.98 33.82 6.93
C TYR A 589 15.56 32.42 7.39
N TRP A 590 16.25 31.36 6.93
CA TRP A 590 15.89 29.99 7.27
C TRP A 590 16.59 29.57 8.56
N LEU A 591 15.78 29.21 9.54
CA LEU A 591 16.20 28.74 10.86
C LEU A 591 16.03 27.23 10.95
N ARG A 592 16.97 26.59 11.64
CA ARG A 592 16.90 25.21 12.10
C ARG A 592 16.52 25.17 13.58
N VAL A 593 16.07 24.01 14.02
CA VAL A 593 15.56 23.77 15.37
C VAL A 593 16.52 22.83 16.11
N GLU A 594 16.92 23.20 17.32
CA GLU A 594 17.68 22.30 18.20
C GLU A 594 16.82 21.06 18.54
N GLY A 595 17.39 19.87 18.38
CA GLY A 595 16.65 18.61 18.52
C GLY A 595 15.75 18.26 17.31
N GLY A 596 15.72 19.08 16.27
CA GLY A 596 14.90 18.89 15.08
C GLY A 596 13.48 19.46 15.22
N VAL A 597 12.80 19.64 14.10
CA VAL A 597 11.48 20.31 14.06
C VAL A 597 10.39 19.54 14.80
N ALA A 598 10.53 18.21 14.99
CA ALA A 598 9.55 17.43 15.75
C ALA A 598 9.59 17.73 17.26
N ALA A 599 10.69 18.27 17.78
CA ALA A 599 10.84 18.55 19.21
C ALA A 599 9.75 19.48 19.76
N ILE A 600 9.31 20.48 18.97
CA ILE A 600 8.23 21.38 19.38
C ILE A 600 6.88 20.61 19.45
N ALA A 601 6.58 19.75 18.47
CA ALA A 601 5.39 18.88 18.50
C ALA A 601 5.39 17.91 19.70
N GLU A 602 6.56 17.35 20.03
CA GLU A 602 6.73 16.48 21.20
C GLU A 602 6.48 17.23 22.51
N LYS A 603 6.93 18.49 22.62
CA LYS A 603 6.66 19.35 23.79
C LYS A 603 5.16 19.68 23.93
N ILE A 604 4.48 19.98 22.83
CA ILE A 604 3.02 20.15 22.84
C ILE A 604 2.32 18.86 23.29
N ALA A 605 2.74 17.71 22.77
CA ALA A 605 2.17 16.43 23.17
C ALA A 605 2.44 16.09 24.65
N GLN A 606 3.59 16.51 25.20
CA GLN A 606 3.90 16.38 26.63
C GLN A 606 2.95 17.24 27.49
N GLU A 607 2.71 18.50 27.12
CA GLU A 607 1.72 19.36 27.79
C GLU A 607 0.33 18.71 27.76
N LEU A 608 -0.11 18.25 26.58
CA LEU A 608 -1.42 17.64 26.42
C LEU A 608 -1.58 16.37 27.25
N LYS A 609 -0.55 15.52 27.35
CA LYS A 609 -0.59 14.31 28.19
C LYS A 609 -0.70 14.62 29.68
N GLN A 610 -0.28 15.80 30.12
CA GLN A 610 -0.42 16.24 31.51
C GLN A 610 -1.80 16.85 31.79
N ASN A 611 -2.56 17.20 30.75
CA ASN A 611 -3.91 17.72 30.88
C ASN A 611 -4.92 16.57 31.05
N GLN A 612 -5.60 16.54 32.20
CA GLN A 612 -6.59 15.50 32.53
C GLN A 612 -7.77 15.40 31.54
N ASN A 613 -8.05 16.46 30.79
CA ASN A 613 -9.13 16.48 29.79
C ASN A 613 -8.70 15.87 28.46
N VAL A 614 -7.44 15.47 28.29
CA VAL A 614 -6.91 15.01 27.00
C VAL A 614 -6.45 13.55 27.09
N SER A 615 -6.89 12.74 26.13
CA SER A 615 -6.32 11.41 25.89
C SER A 615 -5.70 11.36 24.49
N LEU A 616 -4.40 11.08 24.43
CA LEU A 616 -3.67 10.90 23.17
C LEU A 616 -3.41 9.41 22.93
N LEU A 617 -4.05 8.84 21.90
CA LEU A 617 -4.04 7.42 21.59
C LEU A 617 -3.27 7.15 20.28
N PHE A 618 -2.17 6.41 20.38
CA PHE A 618 -1.35 5.99 19.24
C PHE A 618 -1.78 4.64 18.67
N ASN A 619 -1.41 4.34 17.43
CA ASN A 619 -1.80 3.13 16.71
C ASN A 619 -3.32 2.94 16.54
N HIS A 620 -4.06 4.05 16.54
CA HIS A 620 -5.52 4.11 16.42
C HIS A 620 -5.92 4.76 15.10
N GLN A 621 -5.70 4.04 14.00
CA GLN A 621 -6.17 4.50 12.68
C GLN A 621 -7.71 4.58 12.68
N VAL A 622 -8.22 5.77 12.36
CA VAL A 622 -9.64 5.99 12.08
C VAL A 622 -9.94 5.46 10.68
N TYR A 623 -10.99 4.67 10.56
CA TYR A 623 -11.43 4.09 9.27
C TYR A 623 -12.89 4.41 8.95
N ARG A 624 -13.66 4.91 9.93
CA ARG A 624 -15.06 5.28 9.72
C ARG A 624 -15.51 6.38 10.69
N ILE A 625 -16.30 7.33 10.19
CA ILE A 625 -16.94 8.41 10.95
C ILE A 625 -18.43 8.39 10.62
N ASP A 626 -19.25 8.18 11.64
CA ASP A 626 -20.70 8.27 11.53
C ASP A 626 -21.15 9.58 12.15
N GLN A 627 -21.92 10.37 11.43
CA GLN A 627 -22.49 11.61 11.95
C GLN A 627 -24.01 11.50 12.06
N ALA A 628 -24.54 11.98 13.18
CA ALA A 628 -25.96 12.13 13.43
C ALA A 628 -26.28 13.56 13.90
N GLU A 629 -27.56 13.84 14.08
CA GLU A 629 -28.02 15.16 14.55
C GLU A 629 -27.40 15.54 15.91
N ASN A 630 -27.22 14.60 16.82
CA ASN A 630 -26.78 14.86 18.20
C ASN A 630 -25.29 14.57 18.48
N GLY A 631 -24.50 14.24 17.46
CA GLY A 631 -23.07 13.97 17.64
C GLY A 631 -22.46 13.12 16.52
N VAL A 632 -21.26 12.65 16.79
CA VAL A 632 -20.46 11.82 15.89
C VAL A 632 -19.97 10.57 16.61
N ARG A 633 -19.88 9.47 15.87
CA ARG A 633 -19.26 8.22 16.30
C ARG A 633 -18.05 7.94 15.41
N VAL A 634 -16.87 7.96 16.02
CA VAL A 634 -15.58 7.77 15.34
C VAL A 634 -15.09 6.36 15.61
N HIS A 635 -14.93 5.57 14.56
CA HIS A 635 -14.44 4.20 14.64
C HIS A 635 -12.97 4.15 14.25
N ALA A 636 -12.17 3.68 15.20
CA ALA A 636 -10.75 3.46 15.04
C ALA A 636 -10.40 2.02 15.41
N LYS A 637 -9.19 1.58 15.07
CA LYS A 637 -8.68 0.26 15.45
C LYS A 637 -8.88 0.02 16.96
N ASN A 638 -9.71 -0.97 17.30
CA ASN A 638 -10.04 -1.42 18.66
C ASN A 638 -10.73 -0.40 19.58
N THR A 639 -11.16 0.77 19.08
CA THR A 639 -11.76 1.84 19.89
C THR A 639 -12.85 2.57 19.10
N THR A 640 -13.95 2.91 19.78
CA THR A 640 -15.00 3.77 19.23
C THR A 640 -15.14 4.97 20.16
N ILE A 641 -15.22 6.17 19.59
CA ILE A 641 -15.44 7.40 20.35
C ILE A 641 -16.81 7.96 19.98
N GLU A 642 -17.61 8.28 20.98
CA GLU A 642 -18.75 9.17 20.87
C GLU A 642 -18.32 10.58 21.26
N ALA A 643 -18.55 11.54 20.37
CA ALA A 643 -18.22 12.94 20.59
C ALA A 643 -19.30 13.87 20.03
N THR A 644 -19.30 15.13 20.47
CA THR A 644 -20.21 16.15 19.95
C THR A 644 -19.72 16.66 18.59
N HIS A 645 -18.41 16.87 18.45
CA HIS A 645 -17.76 17.28 17.21
C HIS A 645 -16.51 16.45 16.93
N ILE A 646 -16.05 16.49 15.68
CA ILE A 646 -14.77 15.90 15.28
C ILE A 646 -13.94 16.90 14.48
N VAL A 647 -12.65 16.97 14.79
CA VAL A 647 -11.64 17.66 13.98
C VAL A 647 -10.84 16.61 13.21
N VAL A 648 -10.92 16.64 11.88
CA VAL A 648 -10.11 15.80 11.00
C VAL A 648 -8.85 16.55 10.61
N ALA A 649 -7.71 16.13 11.15
CA ALA A 649 -6.41 16.82 11.11
C ALA A 649 -5.34 16.09 10.27
N ILE A 650 -5.74 15.54 9.12
CA ILE A 650 -4.90 14.75 8.20
C ILE A 650 -4.83 15.41 6.81
N PRO A 651 -3.87 15.02 5.93
CA PRO A 651 -3.83 15.55 4.56
C PRO A 651 -5.17 15.33 3.83
N PRO A 652 -5.65 16.26 2.98
CA PRO A 652 -6.96 16.15 2.32
C PRO A 652 -7.16 14.81 1.60
N ILE A 653 -6.18 14.36 0.80
CA ILE A 653 -6.28 13.09 0.07
C ILE A 653 -6.35 11.86 1.00
N ALA A 654 -5.79 11.94 2.20
CA ALA A 654 -5.80 10.83 3.16
C ALA A 654 -7.19 10.59 3.78
N VAL A 655 -8.11 11.57 3.65
CA VAL A 655 -9.50 11.43 4.06
C VAL A 655 -10.21 10.31 3.31
N ASN A 656 -9.78 9.97 2.08
CA ASN A 656 -10.34 8.85 1.31
C ASN A 656 -10.16 7.48 1.98
N GLY A 657 -9.26 7.37 2.97
CA GLY A 657 -9.12 6.17 3.80
C GLY A 657 -10.17 6.05 4.91
N ILE A 658 -11.10 7.01 5.02
CA ILE A 658 -12.15 7.05 6.05
C ILE A 658 -13.51 6.96 5.37
N HIS A 659 -14.33 6.02 5.82
CA HIS A 659 -15.73 5.93 5.40
C HIS A 659 -16.60 6.91 6.19
N PHE A 660 -17.49 7.62 5.51
CA PHE A 660 -18.43 8.53 6.14
C PHE A 660 -19.85 7.97 6.04
N TYR A 661 -20.55 7.90 7.18
CA TYR A 661 -21.96 7.55 7.23
C TYR A 661 -22.76 8.66 7.88
N GLN A 662 -24.03 8.73 7.49
CA GLN A 662 -25.00 9.64 8.09
C GLN A 662 -26.11 8.81 8.70
N ALA A 663 -26.47 9.15 9.93
CA ALA A 663 -27.56 8.53 10.67
C ALA A 663 -28.64 9.57 10.96
N GLY A 664 -29.90 9.17 10.82
CA GLY A 664 -31.07 10.05 10.92
C GLY A 664 -31.53 10.60 9.57
N ASP A 665 -32.56 11.46 9.61
CA ASP A 665 -33.28 11.91 8.41
C ASP A 665 -32.60 13.10 7.70
N LYS A 666 -31.70 13.81 8.38
CA LYS A 666 -31.00 14.99 7.84
C LYS A 666 -29.71 14.58 7.10
N ILE A 667 -29.72 14.73 5.79
CA ILE A 667 -28.55 14.53 4.94
C ILE A 667 -27.68 15.81 4.95
N VAL A 668 -26.38 15.67 5.24
CA VAL A 668 -25.38 16.74 5.13
C VAL A 668 -24.59 16.53 3.82
N PRO A 669 -24.70 17.40 2.81
CA PRO A 669 -23.95 17.23 1.57
C PRO A 669 -22.43 17.24 1.81
N GLN A 670 -21.74 16.19 1.36
CA GLN A 670 -20.29 16.04 1.50
C GLN A 670 -19.55 15.98 0.16
N ALA A 671 -20.27 15.80 -0.96
CA ALA A 671 -19.69 15.54 -2.29
C ALA A 671 -18.61 16.58 -2.67
N GLY A 672 -18.92 17.88 -2.61
CA GLY A 672 -17.93 18.92 -2.94
C GLY A 672 -16.70 18.95 -2.04
N THR A 673 -16.83 18.56 -0.76
CA THR A 673 -15.68 18.44 0.16
C THR A 673 -14.84 17.21 -0.19
N MET A 674 -15.48 16.10 -0.54
CA MET A 674 -14.78 14.88 -0.96
C MET A 674 -14.08 15.08 -2.31
N ASP A 675 -14.72 15.76 -3.26
CA ASP A 675 -14.11 16.14 -4.53
C ASP A 675 -12.88 17.02 -4.32
N MET A 676 -12.98 18.04 -3.45
CA MET A 676 -11.82 18.87 -3.12
C MET A 676 -10.69 18.05 -2.49
N ASN A 677 -11.01 17.14 -1.55
CA ASN A 677 -10.03 16.27 -0.91
C ASN A 677 -9.28 15.38 -1.92
N GLN A 678 -10.01 14.81 -2.88
CA GLN A 678 -9.44 13.98 -3.95
C GLN A 678 -8.54 14.74 -4.92
N ARG A 679 -8.75 16.06 -5.03
CA ARG A 679 -8.08 16.94 -5.98
C ARG A 679 -6.87 17.67 -5.42
N ILE A 680 -6.43 17.32 -4.21
CA ILE A 680 -5.17 17.78 -3.62
C ILE A 680 -4.24 16.55 -3.44
N PRO A 681 -3.75 15.94 -4.53
CA PRO A 681 -2.80 14.84 -4.44
C PRO A 681 -1.50 15.28 -3.75
N MET A 682 -0.86 14.33 -3.09
CA MET A 682 0.42 14.54 -2.42
C MET A 682 1.57 14.33 -3.39
N THR A 683 2.55 15.22 -3.36
CA THR A 683 3.76 15.12 -4.15
C THR A 683 4.70 14.05 -3.58
N PRO A 684 5.32 13.21 -4.42
CA PRO A 684 6.34 12.26 -3.97
C PRO A 684 7.53 13.01 -3.39
N GLY A 685 8.19 12.42 -2.40
CA GLY A 685 9.34 13.06 -1.76
C GLY A 685 10.23 12.04 -1.07
N PHE A 686 11.53 12.18 -1.27
CA PHE A 686 12.55 11.39 -0.60
C PHE A 686 13.55 12.32 0.06
N LYS A 687 13.81 12.09 1.35
CA LYS A 687 14.82 12.84 2.11
C LYS A 687 15.78 11.89 2.76
N ALA A 688 17.07 12.22 2.72
CA ALA A 688 18.08 11.46 3.43
C ALA A 688 19.11 12.38 4.08
N MET A 689 19.82 11.87 5.08
CA MET A 689 20.91 12.59 5.72
C MET A 689 22.11 11.66 5.89
N PHE A 690 23.28 12.14 5.49
CA PHE A 690 24.56 11.51 5.77
C PHE A 690 25.28 12.29 6.87
N VAL A 691 25.85 11.56 7.83
CA VAL A 691 26.65 12.11 8.93
C VAL A 691 28.12 11.78 8.71
N TYR A 692 29.00 12.72 9.00
CA TYR A 692 30.44 12.64 8.88
C TYR A 692 31.10 13.10 10.20
N ASN A 693 32.35 12.67 10.43
CA ASN A 693 33.08 13.05 11.64
C ASN A 693 33.22 14.57 11.82
N LYS A 694 33.31 15.34 10.73
CA LYS A 694 33.37 16.81 10.71
C LYS A 694 32.73 17.35 9.44
N PRO A 695 32.25 18.60 9.40
CA PRO A 695 31.77 19.24 8.18
C PRO A 695 32.94 19.68 7.29
N PHE A 696 33.65 18.72 6.70
CA PHE A 696 34.90 18.92 5.96
C PHE A 696 34.75 19.91 4.78
N TRP A 697 33.55 20.03 4.20
CA TRP A 697 33.26 21.00 3.14
C TRP A 697 33.44 22.45 3.61
N ARG A 698 33.14 22.76 4.89
CA ARG A 698 33.31 24.12 5.44
C ARG A 698 34.78 24.56 5.40
N ALA A 699 35.71 23.65 5.69
CA ALA A 699 37.15 23.93 5.64
C ALA A 699 37.66 24.23 4.22
N ARG A 700 36.91 23.83 3.18
CA ARG A 700 37.21 24.08 1.77
C ARG A 700 36.54 25.34 1.21
N GLY A 701 35.93 26.14 2.09
CA GLY A 701 35.17 27.33 1.71
C GLY A 701 33.83 27.00 1.03
N LEU A 702 33.27 25.80 1.27
CA LEU A 702 31.99 25.38 0.70
C LEU A 702 30.86 25.48 1.73
N SER A 703 29.67 25.82 1.25
CA SER A 703 28.46 25.93 2.07
C SER A 703 27.81 24.59 2.41
N GLY A 704 28.22 23.52 1.73
CA GLY A 704 27.53 22.21 1.75
C GLY A 704 26.29 22.18 0.85
N HIS A 705 25.94 23.30 0.21
CA HIS A 705 24.82 23.37 -0.71
C HIS A 705 25.19 22.76 -2.07
N VAL A 706 24.34 21.88 -2.58
CA VAL A 706 24.48 21.30 -3.92
C VAL A 706 23.18 21.45 -4.67
N VAL A 707 23.25 21.74 -5.97
CA VAL A 707 22.11 21.61 -6.87
C VAL A 707 22.51 20.93 -8.17
N THR A 708 21.66 20.01 -8.63
CA THR A 708 21.87 19.22 -9.85
C THR A 708 20.53 18.75 -10.39
N SER A 709 20.43 18.59 -11.72
CA SER A 709 19.31 17.92 -12.41
C SER A 709 19.66 16.51 -12.89
N SER A 710 20.96 16.20 -13.02
CA SER A 710 21.49 14.95 -13.59
C SER A 710 21.80 13.87 -12.55
N GLU A 711 21.87 14.21 -11.26
CA GLU A 711 22.19 13.24 -10.20
C GLU A 711 20.97 12.89 -9.31
N PRO A 712 20.98 11.69 -8.70
CA PRO A 712 20.00 11.24 -7.71
C PRO A 712 19.81 12.11 -6.46
N ILE A 713 20.79 12.94 -6.07
CA ILE A 713 20.71 13.71 -4.80
C ILE A 713 19.86 14.99 -4.89
N GLY A 714 19.53 15.48 -6.10
CA GLY A 714 18.66 16.64 -6.31
C GLY A 714 19.20 17.95 -5.75
N VAL A 715 18.93 18.20 -4.47
CA VAL A 715 19.43 19.35 -3.70
C VAL A 715 19.98 18.87 -2.36
N VAL A 716 21.12 19.43 -1.94
CA VAL A 716 21.75 19.13 -0.65
C VAL A 716 21.92 20.41 0.16
N TRP A 717 21.82 20.31 1.48
CA TRP A 717 22.11 21.38 2.43
C TRP A 717 23.02 20.88 3.55
N ASP A 718 23.79 21.81 4.11
CA ASP A 718 24.44 21.60 5.40
C ASP A 718 23.39 21.56 6.51
N ALA A 719 23.32 20.42 7.17
CA ALA A 719 22.47 20.15 8.32
C ALA A 719 23.30 19.82 9.57
N SER A 720 24.54 20.29 9.64
CA SER A 720 25.39 20.06 10.82
C SER A 720 24.83 20.79 12.04
N PRO A 721 25.03 20.25 13.26
CA PRO A 721 24.67 20.94 14.50
C PRO A 721 25.40 22.29 14.63
N LYS A 722 24.88 23.15 15.52
CA LYS A 722 25.40 24.51 15.74
C LYS A 722 26.88 24.53 16.15
N ASP A 723 27.31 23.58 16.95
CA ASP A 723 28.68 23.45 17.43
C ASP A 723 29.63 22.82 16.39
N ALA A 724 29.09 22.32 15.27
CA ALA A 724 29.82 21.71 14.17
C ALA A 724 30.72 20.52 14.58
N GLN A 725 30.40 19.84 15.70
CA GLN A 725 31.18 18.69 16.17
C GLN A 725 31.16 17.53 15.17
N VAL A 726 30.06 17.36 14.45
CA VAL A 726 29.90 16.45 13.31
C VAL A 726 29.45 17.22 12.07
N GLY A 727 29.75 16.66 10.90
CA GLY A 727 29.20 17.16 9.64
C GLY A 727 27.92 16.44 9.29
N CYS A 728 26.87 17.15 8.87
CA CYS A 728 25.69 16.50 8.29
C CYS A 728 25.31 17.14 6.96
N LEU A 729 25.08 16.31 5.95
CA LEU A 729 24.51 16.73 4.66
C LEU A 729 23.12 16.12 4.55
N ILE A 730 22.10 16.97 4.48
CA ILE A 730 20.73 16.55 4.25
C ILE A 730 20.36 16.82 2.79
N LEU A 731 19.77 15.83 2.15
CA LEU A 731 19.41 15.87 0.74
C LEU A 731 17.91 15.65 0.55
N LEU A 732 17.37 16.29 -0.48
CA LEU A 732 16.00 16.13 -0.93
C LEU A 732 16.03 15.70 -2.40
N ASN A 733 15.45 14.55 -2.69
CA ASN A 733 15.11 14.13 -4.03
C ASN A 733 13.60 14.26 -4.22
N ILE A 734 13.23 14.96 -5.28
CA ILE A 734 11.87 14.97 -5.80
C ILE A 734 11.97 14.35 -7.21
N PRO A 735 11.23 13.27 -7.52
CA PRO A 735 11.49 12.42 -8.69
C PRO A 735 11.11 13.05 -10.04
N PHE A 736 10.64 14.30 -10.09
CA PHE A 736 10.22 14.95 -11.34
C PHE A 736 11.39 15.09 -12.31
N GLY A 737 11.31 14.38 -13.45
CA GLY A 737 12.30 14.45 -14.53
C GLY A 737 13.69 13.91 -14.15
N ARG A 738 13.79 13.07 -13.11
CA ARG A 738 15.06 12.50 -12.65
C ARG A 738 15.41 11.21 -13.39
N PRO A 739 16.70 10.97 -13.69
CA PRO A 739 17.12 9.78 -14.43
C PRO A 739 16.98 8.48 -13.62
N VAL A 740 16.91 8.58 -12.30
CA VAL A 740 16.84 7.43 -11.38
C VAL A 740 15.64 7.57 -10.46
N ASN A 741 14.78 6.56 -10.46
CA ASN A 741 13.71 6.43 -9.48
C ASN A 741 14.22 5.69 -8.24
N LEU A 742 14.36 6.41 -7.12
CA LEU A 742 14.85 5.84 -5.86
C LEU A 742 13.85 4.85 -5.23
N ALA A 743 12.57 4.90 -5.61
CA ALA A 743 11.54 4.02 -5.08
C ALA A 743 11.74 2.55 -5.51
N ASP A 744 12.34 2.32 -6.67
CA ASP A 744 12.55 0.97 -7.24
C ASP A 744 13.78 0.26 -6.65
N MET A 745 14.54 0.95 -5.79
CA MET A 745 15.80 0.47 -5.23
C MET A 745 15.62 -0.04 -3.80
N SER A 746 16.48 -0.97 -3.37
CA SER A 746 16.65 -1.28 -1.95
C SER A 746 17.29 -0.10 -1.21
N GLN A 747 17.13 -0.03 0.12
CA GLN A 747 17.80 0.98 0.94
C GLN A 747 19.33 0.96 0.78
N LYS A 748 19.92 -0.24 0.61
CA LYS A 748 21.37 -0.39 0.42
C LYS A 748 21.82 0.23 -0.90
N GLU A 749 21.08 -0.01 -1.98
CA GLU A 749 21.35 0.56 -3.29
C GLU A 749 21.16 2.07 -3.30
N ARG A 750 20.05 2.58 -2.72
CA ARG A 750 19.84 4.02 -2.55
C ARG A 750 20.99 4.69 -1.82
N LYS A 751 21.36 4.17 -0.65
CA LYS A 751 22.47 4.70 0.15
C LYS A 751 23.75 4.75 -0.67
N GLN A 752 24.03 3.70 -1.44
CA GLN A 752 25.24 3.62 -2.25
C GLN A 752 25.24 4.65 -3.38
N VAL A 753 24.16 4.72 -4.15
CA VAL A 753 24.01 5.66 -5.28
C VAL A 753 24.06 7.12 -4.81
N LEU A 754 23.37 7.47 -3.71
CA LEU A 754 23.39 8.82 -3.15
C LEU A 754 24.78 9.21 -2.63
N LYS A 755 25.49 8.26 -2.00
CA LYS A 755 26.86 8.46 -1.54
C LYS A 755 27.81 8.67 -2.71
N ASP A 756 27.67 7.89 -3.79
CA ASP A 756 28.50 8.04 -4.99
C ASP A 756 28.26 9.40 -5.67
N SER A 757 27.00 9.87 -5.70
CA SER A 757 26.71 11.25 -6.12
C SER A 757 27.39 12.27 -5.22
N LEU A 758 27.32 12.15 -3.88
CA LEU A 758 28.02 13.07 -2.97
C LEU A 758 29.53 13.08 -3.21
N VAL A 759 30.15 11.94 -3.51
CA VAL A 759 31.58 11.86 -3.85
C VAL A 759 31.92 12.66 -5.11
N LYS A 760 31.03 12.72 -6.12
CA LYS A 760 31.26 13.56 -7.32
C LYS A 760 31.37 15.05 -6.99
N PHE A 761 30.64 15.52 -5.97
CA PHE A 761 30.65 16.93 -5.55
C PHE A 761 31.77 17.22 -4.55
N PHE A 762 31.91 16.35 -3.54
CA PHE A 762 32.71 16.62 -2.36
C PHE A 762 34.05 15.87 -2.35
N GLY A 763 34.29 14.96 -3.30
CA GLY A 763 35.50 14.14 -3.38
C GLY A 763 35.50 12.98 -2.37
N ASP A 764 36.68 12.39 -2.17
CA ASP A 764 36.83 11.16 -1.35
C ASP A 764 36.45 11.33 0.12
N ASP A 765 36.46 12.56 0.66
CA ASP A 765 35.99 12.84 2.02
C ASP A 765 34.52 12.44 2.23
N ALA A 766 33.69 12.48 1.18
CA ALA A 766 32.29 12.07 1.25
C ALA A 766 32.06 10.56 1.23
N ARG A 767 33.12 9.75 0.98
CA ARG A 767 33.03 8.29 0.80
C ARG A 767 32.72 7.53 2.09
N ASN A 768 33.07 8.11 3.24
CA ASN A 768 33.03 7.44 4.54
C ASN A 768 32.09 8.17 5.53
N PRO A 769 30.77 8.16 5.29
CA PRO A 769 29.82 8.63 6.29
C PRO A 769 29.80 7.68 7.50
N ILE A 770 29.70 8.24 8.70
CA ILE A 770 29.60 7.49 9.96
C ILE A 770 28.16 7.06 10.29
N ASP A 771 27.17 7.74 9.70
CA ASP A 771 25.76 7.37 9.86
C ASP A 771 24.91 7.81 8.65
N TYR A 772 23.72 7.23 8.51
CA TYR A 772 22.77 7.48 7.42
C TYR A 772 21.32 7.23 7.88
N ALA A 773 20.43 8.15 7.54
CA ALA A 773 18.99 7.89 7.58
C ALA A 773 18.28 8.41 6.33
N GLU A 774 17.17 7.77 6.00
CA GLU A 774 16.29 8.15 4.89
C GLU A 774 14.82 8.06 5.30
N GLN A 775 14.00 8.83 4.61
CA GLN A 775 12.54 8.72 4.63
C GLN A 775 12.03 8.87 3.21
N MET A 776 11.28 7.86 2.78
CA MET A 776 10.50 7.88 1.56
C MET A 776 9.05 8.22 1.94
N TRP A 777 8.53 9.35 1.46
CA TRP A 777 7.21 9.85 1.83
C TRP A 777 6.07 9.29 0.97
N ASP A 778 6.35 8.85 -0.25
CA ASP A 778 5.36 8.19 -1.13
C ASP A 778 4.91 6.81 -0.58
N ALA A 779 5.81 6.07 0.06
CA ALA A 779 5.54 4.77 0.68
C ALA A 779 4.77 4.86 2.01
N SER A 780 4.49 6.07 2.51
CA SER A 780 3.83 6.25 3.80
C SER A 780 2.31 6.21 3.69
N SER A 781 1.68 5.12 4.15
CA SER A 781 0.22 4.89 4.08
C SER A 781 -0.66 5.97 4.75
N PHE A 782 -0.13 6.78 5.67
CA PHE A 782 -0.91 7.83 6.36
C PHE A 782 -0.54 9.27 5.96
N SER A 783 0.41 9.44 5.02
CA SER A 783 0.78 10.77 4.51
C SER A 783 0.69 10.84 2.99
N LEU A 784 0.84 9.70 2.30
CA LEU A 784 0.67 9.52 0.86
C LEU A 784 1.63 10.38 0.00
N GLY A 785 2.58 11.06 0.63
CA GLY A 785 3.57 11.95 0.03
C GLY A 785 3.97 13.07 1.01
N SER A 786 4.56 14.12 0.48
CA SER A 786 5.17 15.21 1.25
C SER A 786 4.28 16.46 1.36
N VAL A 787 3.95 17.09 0.22
CA VAL A 787 3.12 18.31 0.15
C VAL A 787 1.93 18.08 -0.76
N GLY A 788 0.71 18.41 -0.30
CA GLY A 788 -0.50 18.32 -1.10
C GLY A 788 -0.62 19.51 -2.04
N VAL A 789 -0.90 19.28 -3.33
CA VAL A 789 -0.99 20.32 -4.37
C VAL A 789 -2.32 20.21 -5.11
N PRO A 790 -3.15 21.27 -5.16
CA PRO A 790 -4.39 21.26 -5.94
C PRO A 790 -4.12 21.01 -7.41
N SER A 791 -4.85 20.07 -8.00
CA SER A 791 -4.81 19.82 -9.45
C SER A 791 -5.41 20.98 -10.25
N LEU A 792 -5.15 21.06 -11.55
CA LEU A 792 -5.73 22.08 -12.43
C LEU A 792 -7.26 22.15 -12.29
N GLY A 793 -7.81 23.36 -12.21
CA GLY A 793 -9.25 23.62 -12.07
C GLY A 793 -9.86 23.31 -10.70
N SER A 794 -9.07 22.85 -9.72
CA SER A 794 -9.60 22.45 -8.42
C SER A 794 -10.06 23.64 -7.57
N TRP A 795 -9.36 24.77 -7.66
CA TRP A 795 -9.72 25.95 -6.90
C TRP A 795 -11.07 26.47 -7.35
N THR A 796 -11.25 26.68 -8.66
CA THR A 796 -12.52 27.24 -9.18
C THR A 796 -13.70 26.28 -9.07
N SER A 797 -13.45 24.97 -9.17
CA SER A 797 -14.52 23.97 -9.09
C SER A 797 -14.96 23.67 -7.65
N PHE A 798 -14.01 23.55 -6.72
CA PHE A 798 -14.28 23.00 -5.37
C PHE A 798 -13.60 23.75 -4.22
N GLY A 799 -12.85 24.82 -4.49
CA GLY A 799 -12.08 25.55 -3.47
C GLY A 799 -12.91 26.01 -2.27
N GLN A 800 -14.17 26.37 -2.48
CA GLN A 800 -15.11 26.75 -1.41
C GLN A 800 -15.32 25.68 -0.35
N TYR A 801 -15.15 24.40 -0.70
CA TYR A 801 -15.31 23.28 0.22
C TYR A 801 -14.03 22.94 0.98
N LEU A 802 -12.88 23.54 0.63
CA LEU A 802 -11.58 23.24 1.25
C LEU A 802 -11.55 23.51 2.76
N ARG A 803 -12.40 24.40 3.27
CA ARG A 803 -12.39 24.77 4.70
C ARG A 803 -13.77 24.71 5.34
N LEU A 804 -14.82 24.43 4.55
CA LEU A 804 -16.18 24.39 5.02
C LEU A 804 -16.40 23.15 5.93
N PRO A 805 -16.92 23.32 7.16
CA PRO A 805 -17.35 22.19 7.99
C PRO A 805 -18.47 21.40 7.29
N THR A 806 -18.47 20.09 7.44
CA THR A 806 -19.54 19.23 6.92
C THR A 806 -20.37 18.69 8.07
N GLY A 807 -21.30 19.52 8.54
CA GLY A 807 -22.02 19.28 9.79
C GLY A 807 -21.08 19.46 10.97
N ARG A 808 -20.96 18.43 11.82
CA ARG A 808 -20.11 18.39 13.02
C ARG A 808 -18.66 17.94 12.74
N ILE A 809 -18.30 17.77 11.46
CA ILE A 809 -16.94 17.45 11.02
C ILE A 809 -16.25 18.74 10.59
N HIS A 810 -15.21 19.09 11.32
CA HIS A 810 -14.35 20.24 11.06
C HIS A 810 -13.01 19.77 10.50
N TRP A 811 -12.40 20.59 9.66
CA TRP A 811 -11.27 20.15 8.87
C TRP A 811 -10.06 21.05 9.05
N THR A 812 -8.94 20.45 9.43
CA THR A 812 -7.68 21.15 9.62
C THR A 812 -6.54 20.38 8.96
N SER A 813 -5.56 21.11 8.45
CA SER A 813 -4.30 20.61 7.91
C SER A 813 -3.49 21.81 7.44
N SER A 814 -2.21 21.61 7.11
CA SER A 814 -1.42 22.64 6.44
C SER A 814 -2.00 23.07 5.09
N GLU A 815 -2.66 22.16 4.36
CA GLU A 815 -3.33 22.46 3.08
C GLU A 815 -4.62 23.27 3.25
N ARG A 816 -5.15 23.36 4.47
CA ARG A 816 -6.36 24.13 4.78
C ARG A 816 -6.05 25.47 5.45
N ALA A 817 -4.78 25.82 5.56
CA ALA A 817 -4.32 27.07 6.17
C ALA A 817 -4.71 28.30 5.32
N LEU A 818 -4.80 29.46 5.98
CA LEU A 818 -4.97 30.78 5.35
C LEU A 818 -3.64 31.53 5.20
N GLU A 819 -2.62 31.12 5.94
CA GLU A 819 -1.25 31.59 5.85
C GLU A 819 -0.29 30.39 5.84
N SER A 820 0.89 30.55 5.23
CA SER A 820 1.94 29.53 5.19
C SER A 820 1.42 28.17 4.70
N TRP A 821 0.62 28.21 3.63
CA TRP A 821 -0.08 27.05 3.09
C TRP A 821 0.88 25.90 2.77
N ALA A 822 0.45 24.68 3.14
CA ALA A 822 1.23 23.43 3.05
C ALA A 822 2.58 23.42 3.82
N GLN A 823 2.82 24.40 4.68
CA GLN A 823 4.02 24.49 5.54
C GLN A 823 3.67 24.19 7.01
N MET A 824 4.69 23.99 7.85
CA MET A 824 4.49 23.71 9.29
C MET A 824 3.74 24.85 9.99
N ASP A 825 4.06 26.10 9.67
CA ASP A 825 3.41 27.26 10.27
C ASP A 825 1.91 27.33 9.89
N GLY A 826 1.56 26.93 8.66
CA GLY A 826 0.17 26.81 8.23
C GLY A 826 -0.57 25.68 8.94
N ALA A 827 0.10 24.57 9.28
CA ALA A 827 -0.51 23.54 10.13
C ALA A 827 -0.86 24.10 11.52
N VAL A 828 0.02 24.91 12.10
CA VAL A 828 -0.22 25.56 13.40
C VAL A 828 -1.38 26.55 13.29
N GLU A 829 -1.38 27.43 12.30
CA GLU A 829 -2.46 28.40 12.03
C GLU A 829 -3.81 27.68 11.89
N SER A 830 -3.88 26.70 10.98
CA SER A 830 -5.09 25.94 10.69
C SER A 830 -5.61 25.18 11.92
N GLY A 831 -4.72 24.63 12.74
CA GLY A 831 -5.08 23.95 14.00
C GLY A 831 -5.69 24.91 15.03
N LEU A 832 -5.06 26.07 15.23
CA LEU A 832 -5.55 27.10 16.14
C LEU A 832 -6.92 27.65 15.69
N ARG A 833 -7.05 27.97 14.40
CA ARG A 833 -8.29 28.47 13.79
C ARG A 833 -9.44 27.49 13.98
N VAL A 834 -9.24 26.22 13.63
CA VAL A 834 -10.30 25.19 13.72
C VAL A 834 -10.62 24.85 15.18
N GLY A 835 -9.64 24.89 16.08
CA GLY A 835 -9.92 24.79 17.52
C GLY A 835 -10.93 25.83 17.97
N ASN A 836 -10.76 27.10 17.58
CA ASN A 836 -11.70 28.18 17.90
C ASN A 836 -13.05 28.05 17.16
N GLU A 837 -13.03 27.59 15.91
CA GLU A 837 -14.25 27.30 15.14
C GLU A 837 -15.14 26.30 15.88
N VAL A 838 -14.58 25.20 16.36
CA VAL A 838 -15.31 24.19 17.13
C VAL A 838 -15.78 24.70 18.49
N ILE A 839 -14.99 25.56 19.15
CA ILE A 839 -15.41 26.19 20.42
C ILE A 839 -16.68 27.03 20.20
N ASN A 840 -16.72 27.83 19.13
CA ASN A 840 -17.88 28.65 18.80
C ASN A 840 -19.11 27.80 18.49
N ASP A 841 -18.94 26.69 17.77
CA ASP A 841 -20.03 25.77 17.42
C ASP A 841 -20.53 24.97 18.62
N LEU A 842 -19.68 24.72 19.64
CA LEU A 842 -20.08 24.09 20.90
C LEU A 842 -20.82 25.04 21.86
N GLN A 843 -20.68 26.35 21.68
CA GLN A 843 -21.31 27.38 22.52
C GLN A 843 -22.68 27.84 21.99
N GLN A 844 -22.99 27.55 20.73
CA GLN A 844 -24.31 27.74 20.13
C GLN A 844 -25.21 26.55 20.43
#